data_AF-A0A928QY37-F1
#
_entry.id   AF-A0A928QY37-F1
#
_cell.length_a   1.000
_cell.length_b   1.000
_cell.length_c   1.000
_cell.angle_alpha   90.00
_cell.angle_beta   90.00
_cell.angle_gamma   90.00
#
_symmetry.space_group_name_H-M   'P 1'
#
loop_
_entity.id
_entity.type
_entity.pdbx_description
1 polymer ?
#
loop_
_entity_poly.entity_id
_entity_poly.type
_entity_poly.pdbx_seq_one_letter_code
_entity_poly.pdbx_strand_id
1 'polypeptide(L)'
;MGVFWNDTGGTIMKKRLLSLLLIACLCLALLPAAAVAAEPEYAAAVNVADPAGLLNVLPSTPNPNPIPVARLTTSLTLNDPNHELHSMGKLIIPSGVTLTVDGVSTDAEFEIQSGGAIEVKNGGVLATTMGGNIENHGTITVEKGASIVSQMGGSVVNEAGGTLKLDGTFRCGSHHDKTDDLWFENSGTVSGNGDLIVCDVDGSGVNLDAMIEGAMRALKQTQRYGDGYWDDVNIFKEVEVSSDTELKAAFPKDGRTVAGEHVEGNMDVIAVLRKDVTVTDGDVQTMGKLIVPEGITLTVAEGGNLEIGIENNGTVAVRSGGTLETTMGGDIVNHGSLTVASGATLTSQKGSSVVNKAGGTLKLDGTFRCGVVYNIESDTDPVQVWFKNEDDSTVTGSGTVTAYQALPEDPVDLDAAAAQLQQTLWEGIAVTEIPAAPALPEAGSFTGSKEITITCAAVGASVYYTTDDTDPSVGRGIKYTDPFTIDSTTTVRAIAVLKGESSDIASATYTLRSADIFVGGSSKTYKITVAAAENGTAAASRSTAAEGEKITVTAAPAEGYALDSITVKGEKAGSVTVTDGTFTMPADDVTVTVRFKENKTEPRPVQTFTDVKPDDWFYEGVKYVADQGLMNGVADGLFDPNGTTTRGMIVTILYRLEGSPAVTGENPFTDVAAGQWYSDAVIWAAENKIVEGFEDGTFRPNEPITREQLAAILYRYAQSKGQGFTGLWSFQLDFPDAGDVSDWANEAMSWMVMNGVINGKDGRLVPKGSASRAETAAMLMRFLTL
;
A
#
# COMPACT_ATOMS: atom_id res chain seq x y z
N MET A 1 -19.74 27.08 21.69
CA MET A 1 -21.21 27.19 21.72
C MET A 1 -21.66 27.85 20.43
N GLY A 2 -22.43 27.15 19.61
CA GLY A 2 -22.90 27.64 18.32
C GLY A 2 -24.16 28.52 18.40
N VAL A 3 -24.57 28.98 17.22
CA VAL A 3 -25.94 29.09 16.66
C VAL A 3 -26.09 30.37 15.82
N PHE A 4 -26.44 30.15 14.54
CA PHE A 4 -27.10 30.95 13.51
C PHE A 4 -27.62 32.38 13.86
N TRP A 5 -27.49 33.33 12.93
CA TRP A 5 -28.59 33.80 12.02
C TRP A 5 -28.15 34.99 11.13
N ASN A 6 -28.35 34.77 9.83
CA ASN A 6 -28.92 35.61 8.77
C ASN A 6 -28.78 37.15 8.70
N ASP A 7 -28.51 37.55 7.46
CA ASP A 7 -28.66 38.81 6.73
C ASP A 7 -29.30 40.06 7.36
N THR A 8 -28.57 41.18 7.22
CA THR A 8 -28.94 42.61 7.04
C THR A 8 -28.21 43.57 7.99
N GLY A 9 -26.99 44.01 7.62
CA GLY A 9 -26.31 45.07 8.40
C GLY A 9 -24.86 45.45 8.02
N GLY A 10 -24.38 45.08 6.83
CA GLY A 10 -22.96 45.14 6.44
C GLY A 10 -22.27 46.52 6.43
N THR A 11 -22.97 47.63 6.62
CA THR A 11 -22.39 48.98 6.44
C THR A 11 -22.16 49.75 7.75
N ILE A 12 -22.74 49.34 8.88
CA ILE A 12 -22.63 50.07 10.16
C ILE A 12 -21.49 49.50 11.05
N MET A 13 -21.21 48.19 10.98
CA MET A 13 -20.09 47.60 11.75
C MET A 13 -18.71 48.01 11.22
N LYS A 14 -18.53 48.20 9.90
CA LYS A 14 -17.23 48.61 9.33
C LYS A 14 -16.75 49.97 9.83
N LYS A 15 -17.66 50.91 10.12
CA LYS A 15 -17.29 52.23 10.66
C LYS A 15 -16.95 52.18 12.16
N ARG A 16 -17.57 51.30 12.95
CA ARG A 16 -17.27 51.17 14.38
C ARG A 16 -15.98 50.39 14.64
N LEU A 17 -15.67 49.40 13.80
CA LEU A 17 -14.42 48.63 13.90
C LEU A 17 -13.19 49.50 13.57
N LEU A 18 -13.30 50.39 12.57
CA LEU A 18 -12.21 51.30 12.20
C LEU A 18 -11.93 52.36 13.28
N SER A 19 -12.97 52.81 14.00
CA SER A 19 -12.80 53.73 15.14
C SER A 19 -12.19 53.03 16.37
N LEU A 20 -12.51 51.76 16.62
CA LEU A 20 -11.89 50.97 17.69
C LEU A 20 -10.43 50.64 17.40
N LEU A 21 -10.07 50.37 16.14
CA LEU A 21 -8.69 50.19 15.70
C LEU A 21 -7.85 51.47 15.81
N LEU A 22 -8.42 52.65 15.48
CA LEU A 22 -7.71 53.92 15.65
C LEU A 22 -7.51 54.29 17.13
N ILE A 23 -8.46 53.96 18.02
CA ILE A 23 -8.32 54.21 19.46
C ILE A 23 -7.29 53.23 20.07
N ALA A 24 -7.25 51.97 19.62
CA ALA A 24 -6.23 51.01 20.04
C ALA A 24 -4.81 51.44 19.59
N CYS A 25 -4.66 51.95 18.36
CA CYS A 25 -3.39 52.52 17.89
C CYS A 25 -2.97 53.77 18.67
N LEU A 26 -3.92 54.62 19.09
CA LEU A 26 -3.61 55.81 19.89
C LEU A 26 -3.23 55.45 21.35
N CYS A 27 -3.78 54.37 21.89
CA CYS A 27 -3.44 53.87 23.24
C CYS A 27 -2.08 53.15 23.29
N LEU A 28 -1.65 52.47 22.22
CA LEU A 28 -0.30 51.89 22.15
C LEU A 28 0.82 52.94 22.05
N ALA A 29 0.53 54.14 21.55
CA ALA A 29 1.52 55.22 21.43
C ALA A 29 1.82 55.96 22.76
N LEU A 30 1.16 55.60 23.87
CA LEU A 30 1.26 56.29 25.16
C LEU A 30 1.76 55.42 26.33
N LEU A 31 2.21 54.19 26.08
CA LEU A 31 2.86 53.37 27.10
C LEU A 31 4.35 53.72 27.20
N PRO A 32 4.90 53.97 28.40
CA PRO A 32 6.31 54.29 28.57
C PRO A 32 7.18 53.08 28.25
N ALA A 33 8.20 53.31 27.44
CA ALA A 33 9.25 52.36 27.10
C ALA A 33 9.89 51.78 28.37
N ALA A 34 9.60 50.51 28.66
CA ALA A 34 10.38 49.71 29.59
C ALA A 34 10.31 48.25 29.15
N ALA A 35 11.49 47.70 28.83
CA ALA A 35 11.78 46.33 28.42
C ALA A 35 11.45 45.95 26.96
N VAL A 36 11.97 46.72 26.00
CA VAL A 36 12.41 46.13 24.71
C VAL A 36 13.84 45.63 24.97
N ALA A 37 14.12 44.36 24.70
CA ALA A 37 15.49 43.85 24.68
C ALA A 37 16.28 44.72 23.70
N ALA A 38 17.38 45.32 24.14
CA ALA A 38 18.20 46.16 23.28
C ALA A 38 18.63 45.35 22.05
N GLU A 39 18.35 45.87 20.84
CA GLU A 39 18.91 45.31 19.61
C GLU A 39 20.44 45.28 19.72
N PRO A 40 21.11 44.24 19.20
CA PRO A 40 22.58 44.18 19.24
C PRO A 40 23.19 45.40 18.53
N GLU A 41 24.12 46.10 19.20
CA GLU A 41 24.85 47.20 18.58
C GLU A 41 25.94 46.65 17.63
N TYR A 42 25.78 46.84 16.33
CA TYR A 42 26.77 46.47 15.31
C TYR A 42 27.81 47.58 15.10
N ALA A 43 29.06 47.19 14.86
CA ALA A 43 30.15 48.08 14.48
C ALA A 43 29.97 48.59 13.05
N ALA A 44 30.70 49.65 12.69
CA ALA A 44 30.79 50.07 11.29
C ALA A 44 31.50 48.99 10.46
N ALA A 45 30.96 48.69 9.27
CA ALA A 45 31.52 47.67 8.39
C ALA A 45 32.96 48.00 7.96
N VAL A 46 33.87 47.06 8.19
CA VAL A 46 35.27 47.14 7.74
C VAL A 46 35.39 46.42 6.40
N ASN A 47 35.94 47.10 5.41
CA ASN A 47 36.16 46.53 4.08
C ASN A 47 37.31 45.52 4.10
N VAL A 48 37.05 44.34 3.55
CA VAL A 48 37.99 43.22 3.48
C VAL A 48 38.17 42.78 2.02
N ALA A 49 39.38 42.37 1.66
CA ALA A 49 39.72 41.93 0.31
C ALA A 49 40.46 40.58 0.25
N ASP A 50 40.86 40.02 1.39
CA ASP A 50 41.61 38.75 1.47
C ASP A 50 41.25 37.98 2.76
N PRO A 51 41.59 36.68 2.87
CA PRO A 51 41.21 35.87 4.02
C PRO A 51 41.83 36.34 5.34
N ALA A 52 43.06 36.85 5.30
CA ALA A 52 43.76 37.33 6.49
C ALA A 52 43.09 38.59 7.07
N GLY A 53 42.66 39.50 6.20
CA GLY A 53 41.87 40.67 6.56
C GLY A 53 40.51 40.30 7.14
N LEU A 54 39.90 39.21 6.66
CA LEU A 54 38.63 38.71 7.19
C LEU A 54 38.78 38.22 8.63
N LEU A 55 39.79 37.39 8.89
CA LEU A 55 40.10 36.85 10.21
C LEU A 55 40.56 37.92 11.22
N ASN A 56 41.18 38.99 10.73
CA ASN A 56 41.55 40.15 11.56
C ASN A 56 40.34 40.98 12.02
N VAL A 57 39.28 41.06 11.19
CA VAL A 57 38.07 41.83 11.48
C VAL A 57 37.07 41.02 12.29
N LEU A 58 36.96 39.72 12.00
CA LEU A 58 36.08 38.79 12.71
C LEU A 58 36.95 37.84 13.57
N PRO A 59 37.37 38.26 14.78
CA PRO A 59 38.15 37.41 15.66
C PRO A 59 37.28 36.35 16.35
N SER A 60 37.92 35.31 16.87
CA SER A 60 37.28 34.18 17.59
C SER A 60 36.91 34.50 19.05
N THR A 61 36.69 35.77 19.40
CA THR A 61 36.45 36.17 20.80
C THR A 61 34.96 36.23 21.13
N PRO A 62 34.49 35.57 22.22
CA PRO A 62 33.12 35.63 22.69
C PRO A 62 32.60 37.05 22.94
N ASN A 63 31.48 37.40 22.30
CA ASN A 63 30.58 38.50 22.67
C ASN A 63 31.20 39.94 22.65
N PRO A 64 31.83 40.38 21.55
CA PRO A 64 32.30 41.76 21.40
C PRO A 64 31.10 42.72 21.28
N ASN A 65 31.12 43.80 22.07
CA ASN A 65 30.19 44.92 21.92
C ASN A 65 30.98 46.19 21.52
N PRO A 66 30.76 46.77 20.34
CA PRO A 66 29.78 46.37 19.32
C PRO A 66 30.21 45.13 18.52
N ILE A 67 29.23 44.41 17.93
CA ILE A 67 29.44 43.22 17.10
C ILE A 67 30.23 43.62 15.84
N PRO A 68 31.39 43.00 15.55
CA PRO A 68 32.21 43.37 14.39
C PRO A 68 31.51 43.02 13.08
N VAL A 69 31.67 43.90 12.08
CA VAL A 69 31.06 43.74 10.76
C VAL A 69 32.14 43.80 9.69
N ALA A 70 32.26 42.74 8.89
CA ALA A 70 33.13 42.68 7.72
C ALA A 70 32.32 42.82 6.43
N ARG A 71 32.84 43.57 5.47
CA ARG A 71 32.26 43.70 4.12
C ARG A 71 33.28 43.30 3.08
N LEU A 72 32.95 42.31 2.25
CA LEU A 72 33.82 41.95 1.13
C LEU A 72 33.81 43.03 0.06
N THR A 73 34.98 43.31 -0.51
CA THR A 73 35.16 44.28 -1.61
C THR A 73 35.59 43.61 -2.92
N THR A 74 36.03 42.35 -2.86
CA THR A 74 36.38 41.50 -4.00
C THR A 74 35.97 40.06 -3.68
N SER A 75 35.84 39.23 -4.73
CA SER A 75 35.58 37.79 -4.54
C SER A 75 36.71 37.13 -3.77
N LEU A 76 36.34 36.20 -2.90
CA LEU A 76 37.20 35.58 -1.92
C LEU A 76 37.05 34.06 -1.98
N THR A 77 38.16 33.31 -1.97
CA THR A 77 38.15 31.85 -1.86
C THR A 77 38.79 31.42 -0.56
N LEU A 78 38.08 30.59 0.18
CA LEU A 78 38.52 29.91 1.40
C LEU A 78 38.89 28.48 1.02
N ASN A 79 40.19 28.15 1.11
CA ASN A 79 40.74 26.86 0.69
C ASN A 79 41.87 26.35 1.59
N ASP A 80 42.13 27.02 2.71
CA ASP A 80 43.12 26.61 3.70
C ASP A 80 42.43 25.90 4.89
N PRO A 81 42.61 24.58 5.05
CA PRO A 81 41.98 23.82 6.13
C PRO A 81 42.50 24.19 7.52
N ASN A 82 43.59 24.97 7.63
CA ASN A 82 44.09 25.47 8.92
C ASN A 82 43.51 26.84 9.30
N HIS A 83 42.78 27.48 8.38
CA HIS A 83 42.04 28.72 8.61
C HIS A 83 40.54 28.39 8.61
N GLU A 84 40.11 27.54 9.54
CA GLU A 84 38.70 27.44 9.88
C GLU A 84 38.23 28.82 10.34
N LEU A 85 37.14 29.30 9.74
CA LEU A 85 36.63 30.65 9.94
C LEU A 85 35.83 30.71 11.25
N HIS A 86 36.46 30.41 12.38
CA HIS A 86 35.88 30.55 13.72
C HIS A 86 35.79 32.02 14.06
N SER A 87 34.67 32.64 13.73
CA SER A 87 34.54 34.08 13.89
C SER A 87 33.17 34.45 14.39
N MET A 88 33.11 35.51 15.21
CA MET A 88 31.86 36.06 15.72
C MET A 88 31.65 37.44 15.09
N GLY A 89 30.48 37.72 14.52
CA GLY A 89 30.21 39.01 13.87
C GLY A 89 29.10 39.02 12.82
N LYS A 90 29.21 39.91 11.82
CA LYS A 90 28.40 39.91 10.60
C LYS A 90 29.27 40.03 9.35
N LEU A 91 29.10 39.13 8.38
CA LEU A 91 29.76 39.19 7.08
C LEU A 91 28.76 39.64 6.01
N ILE A 92 29.08 40.72 5.31
CA ILE A 92 28.31 41.24 4.19
C ILE A 92 29.02 40.87 2.89
N ILE A 93 28.32 40.14 2.02
CA ILE A 93 28.76 39.79 0.67
C ILE A 93 27.93 40.63 -0.32
N PRO A 94 28.48 41.73 -0.89
CA PRO A 94 27.72 42.58 -1.80
C PRO A 94 27.42 41.91 -3.14
N SER A 95 26.44 42.45 -3.87
CA SER A 95 26.16 42.02 -5.24
C SER A 95 27.39 42.15 -6.14
N GLY A 96 27.62 41.13 -6.98
CA GLY A 96 28.79 41.03 -7.86
C GLY A 96 30.07 40.51 -7.20
N VAL A 97 30.02 40.15 -5.91
CA VAL A 97 31.11 39.52 -5.17
C VAL A 97 30.76 38.06 -4.88
N THR A 98 31.76 37.16 -4.98
CA THR A 98 31.60 35.72 -4.69
C THR A 98 32.45 35.31 -3.49
N LEU A 99 31.84 34.61 -2.52
CA LEU A 99 32.57 33.85 -1.51
C LEU A 99 32.58 32.37 -1.89
N THR A 100 33.76 31.79 -2.09
CA THR A 100 33.90 30.37 -2.41
C THR A 100 34.48 29.62 -1.21
N VAL A 101 33.79 28.57 -0.74
CA VAL A 101 34.25 27.59 0.25
C VAL A 101 34.68 26.33 -0.50
N ASP A 102 35.99 26.10 -0.59
CA ASP A 102 36.59 25.09 -1.47
C ASP A 102 37.41 24.08 -0.64
N GLY A 103 36.83 22.90 -0.38
CA GLY A 103 37.51 21.81 0.34
C GLY A 103 37.86 22.08 1.80
N VAL A 104 37.25 23.10 2.41
CA VAL A 104 37.43 23.46 3.83
C VAL A 104 36.10 23.53 4.56
N SER A 105 36.12 23.30 5.87
CA SER A 105 34.96 23.52 6.74
C SER A 105 35.04 24.90 7.36
N THR A 106 33.95 25.64 7.35
CA THR A 106 33.80 26.90 8.08
C THR A 106 32.80 26.69 9.20
N ASP A 107 33.15 27.10 10.41
CA ASP A 107 32.23 27.15 11.54
C ASP A 107 31.79 28.59 11.78
N ALA A 108 30.66 28.99 11.18
CA ALA A 108 30.15 30.33 11.31
C ALA A 108 29.29 30.46 12.58
N GLU A 109 29.88 30.97 13.65
CA GLU A 109 29.15 31.48 14.82
C GLU A 109 28.50 32.87 14.55
N PHE A 110 28.36 33.27 13.28
CA PHE A 110 28.10 34.65 12.86
C PHE A 110 27.02 34.79 11.78
N GLU A 111 26.51 36.01 11.59
CA GLU A 111 25.47 36.32 10.59
C GLU A 111 26.08 36.58 9.21
N ILE A 112 25.70 35.82 8.19
CA ILE A 112 26.09 36.07 6.79
C ILE A 112 24.91 36.72 6.08
N GLN A 113 25.10 37.94 5.57
CA GLN A 113 24.15 38.59 4.68
C GLN A 113 24.71 38.59 3.26
N SER A 114 24.13 37.77 2.39
CA SER A 114 24.58 37.61 1.01
C SER A 114 23.67 38.32 0.03
N GLY A 115 24.13 39.44 -0.54
CA GLY A 115 23.57 39.98 -1.79
C GLY A 115 24.35 39.52 -3.04
N GLY A 116 25.47 38.83 -2.84
CA GLY A 116 26.35 38.27 -3.87
C GLY A 116 26.24 36.76 -3.99
N ALA A 117 27.27 36.11 -4.52
CA ALA A 117 27.30 34.65 -4.67
C ALA A 117 28.06 33.96 -3.52
N ILE A 118 27.59 32.81 -3.08
CA ILE A 118 28.29 31.85 -2.22
C ILE A 118 28.38 30.54 -2.99
N GLU A 119 29.58 29.98 -3.11
CA GLU A 119 29.83 28.70 -3.77
C GLU A 119 30.49 27.73 -2.78
N VAL A 120 29.87 26.59 -2.49
CA VAL A 120 30.43 25.54 -1.64
C VAL A 120 30.74 24.32 -2.52
N LYS A 121 32.02 23.93 -2.58
CA LYS A 121 32.48 22.90 -3.53
C LYS A 121 33.63 22.04 -2.99
N ASN A 122 33.94 20.96 -3.72
CA ASN A 122 35.04 20.04 -3.44
C ASN A 122 35.06 19.48 -2.00
N GLY A 123 33.89 19.17 -1.41
CA GLY A 123 33.81 18.71 -0.02
C GLY A 123 33.86 19.83 1.02
N GLY A 124 33.80 21.09 0.61
CA GLY A 124 33.67 22.22 1.51
C GLY A 124 32.38 22.15 2.35
N VAL A 125 32.45 22.64 3.57
CA VAL A 125 31.31 22.67 4.51
C VAL A 125 31.10 24.10 4.98
N LEU A 126 29.93 24.66 4.69
CA LEU A 126 29.49 25.93 5.25
C LEU A 126 28.57 25.66 6.44
N ALA A 127 29.11 25.69 7.66
CA ALA A 127 28.33 25.44 8.86
C ALA A 127 27.89 26.74 9.55
N THR A 128 26.68 26.75 10.13
CA THR A 128 26.21 27.75 11.10
C THR A 128 26.05 27.11 12.46
N THR A 129 26.59 27.71 13.50
CA THR A 129 26.49 27.23 14.90
C THR A 129 26.04 28.34 15.83
N MET A 130 25.53 27.98 17.03
CA MET A 130 25.24 28.88 18.14
C MET A 130 24.35 30.11 17.82
N GLY A 131 23.40 29.97 16.89
CA GLY A 131 22.49 31.07 16.52
C GLY A 131 22.97 31.98 15.38
N GLY A 132 24.09 31.66 14.71
CA GLY A 132 24.51 32.33 13.48
C GLY A 132 23.55 32.06 12.32
N ASN A 133 23.14 33.11 11.60
CA ASN A 133 22.17 32.99 10.50
C ASN A 133 22.80 33.29 9.14
N ILE A 134 22.39 32.56 8.09
CA ILE A 134 22.70 32.89 6.69
C ILE A 134 21.45 33.49 6.06
N GLU A 135 21.46 34.79 5.78
CA GLU A 135 20.43 35.50 5.02
C GLU A 135 20.87 35.65 3.56
N ASN A 136 20.27 34.88 2.67
CA ASN A 136 20.57 34.90 1.24
C ASN A 136 19.58 35.75 0.45
N HIS A 137 20.06 36.89 -0.03
CA HIS A 137 19.41 37.75 -1.04
C HIS A 137 20.07 37.63 -2.44
N GLY A 138 21.09 36.77 -2.59
CA GLY A 138 21.92 36.63 -3.79
C GLY A 138 21.84 35.21 -4.35
N THR A 139 22.97 34.53 -4.54
CA THR A 139 22.99 33.15 -5.02
C THR A 139 23.84 32.26 -4.12
N ILE A 140 23.32 31.15 -3.63
CA ILE A 140 24.09 30.09 -2.97
C ILE A 140 24.13 28.90 -3.92
N THR A 141 25.30 28.32 -4.18
CA THR A 141 25.45 27.06 -4.92
C THR A 141 26.21 26.06 -4.07
N VAL A 142 25.66 24.87 -3.90
CA VAL A 142 26.27 23.75 -3.18
C VAL A 142 26.47 22.62 -4.17
N GLU A 143 27.71 22.33 -4.52
CA GLU A 143 28.03 21.26 -5.48
C GLU A 143 27.95 19.87 -4.84
N LYS A 144 27.83 18.84 -5.69
CA LYS A 144 27.82 17.44 -5.25
C LYS A 144 29.02 17.12 -4.35
N GLY A 145 28.75 16.56 -3.18
CA GLY A 145 29.76 16.22 -2.17
C GLY A 145 30.17 17.36 -1.24
N ALA A 146 29.72 18.60 -1.47
CA ALA A 146 29.84 19.71 -0.53
C ALA A 146 28.60 19.82 0.37
N SER A 147 28.67 20.58 1.46
CA SER A 147 27.55 20.67 2.40
C SER A 147 27.32 22.05 3.02
N ILE A 148 26.05 22.36 3.30
CA ILE A 148 25.67 23.39 4.26
C ILE A 148 25.15 22.69 5.51
N VAL A 149 25.53 23.15 6.69
CA VAL A 149 25.20 22.48 7.95
C VAL A 149 24.71 23.50 8.98
N SER A 150 23.46 23.41 9.39
CA SER A 150 22.86 24.25 10.42
C SER A 150 22.72 23.49 11.73
N GLN A 151 23.36 24.01 12.78
CA GLN A 151 23.43 23.40 14.12
C GLN A 151 23.15 24.43 15.23
N MET A 152 22.74 23.94 16.40
CA MET A 152 22.67 24.69 17.66
C MET A 152 21.98 26.07 17.57
N GLY A 153 20.86 26.16 16.85
CA GLY A 153 20.03 27.37 16.76
C GLY A 153 20.32 28.30 15.59
N GLY A 154 21.34 28.03 14.75
CA GLY A 154 21.64 28.85 13.58
C GLY A 154 20.72 28.54 12.40
N SER A 155 20.22 29.54 11.68
CA SER A 155 19.23 29.39 10.59
C SER A 155 19.79 29.75 9.21
N VAL A 156 19.28 29.12 8.16
CA VAL A 156 19.54 29.53 6.77
C VAL A 156 18.23 30.05 6.16
N VAL A 157 18.20 31.33 5.84
CA VAL A 157 17.05 32.02 5.27
C VAL A 157 17.36 32.38 3.83
N ASN A 158 16.70 31.74 2.86
CA ASN A 158 16.74 32.14 1.47
C ASN A 158 15.62 33.16 1.21
N GLU A 159 15.99 34.44 1.17
CA GLU A 159 15.07 35.56 1.11
C GLU A 159 14.47 35.77 -0.28
N ALA A 160 13.37 36.52 -0.36
CA ALA A 160 12.70 36.83 -1.61
C ALA A 160 13.66 37.52 -2.60
N GLY A 161 13.86 36.89 -3.77
CA GLY A 161 14.83 37.32 -4.78
C GLY A 161 16.19 36.60 -4.71
N GLY A 162 16.46 35.86 -3.65
CA GLY A 162 17.60 34.95 -3.53
C GLY A 162 17.42 33.68 -4.36
N THR A 163 18.54 33.05 -4.71
CA THR A 163 18.61 31.74 -5.39
C THR A 163 19.47 30.79 -4.58
N LEU A 164 19.00 29.57 -4.32
CA LEU A 164 19.78 28.48 -3.75
C LEU A 164 19.81 27.31 -4.75
N LYS A 165 20.99 26.91 -5.19
CA LYS A 165 21.20 25.75 -6.05
C LYS A 165 21.87 24.64 -5.25
N LEU A 166 21.13 23.60 -4.91
CA LEU A 166 21.56 22.51 -4.05
C LEU A 166 21.73 21.23 -4.87
N ASP A 167 22.97 20.90 -5.25
CA ASP A 167 23.36 19.60 -5.84
C ASP A 167 24.18 18.73 -4.84
N GLY A 168 24.59 19.31 -3.71
CA GLY A 168 25.23 18.65 -2.57
C GLY A 168 24.27 18.38 -1.41
N THR A 169 24.72 18.49 -0.16
CA THR A 169 23.91 18.14 1.02
C THR A 169 23.60 19.37 1.87
N PHE A 170 22.33 19.55 2.27
CA PHE A 170 21.94 20.52 3.28
C PHE A 170 21.51 19.79 4.56
N ARG A 171 22.20 20.01 5.67
CA ARG A 171 21.89 19.44 6.98
C ARG A 171 21.31 20.50 7.89
N CYS A 172 20.15 20.27 8.50
CA CYS A 172 19.58 21.17 9.51
C CYS A 172 19.07 20.42 10.74
N GLY A 173 19.24 21.03 11.92
CA GLY A 173 18.64 20.57 13.17
C GLY A 173 17.30 21.22 13.51
N SER A 174 16.68 20.76 14.62
CA SER A 174 15.45 21.32 15.21
C SER A 174 15.63 21.70 16.68
N HIS A 175 14.89 22.71 17.16
CA HIS A 175 14.89 23.10 18.57
C HIS A 175 13.92 22.27 19.43
N HIS A 176 14.37 21.87 20.62
CA HIS A 176 13.73 20.97 21.61
C HIS A 176 12.28 21.29 22.04
N ASP A 177 11.73 22.50 21.83
CA ASP A 177 10.47 22.90 22.48
C ASP A 177 9.47 23.63 21.57
N LYS A 178 9.76 23.79 20.28
CA LYS A 178 8.88 24.50 19.35
C LYS A 178 8.70 23.71 18.08
N THR A 179 7.45 23.35 17.83
CA THR A 179 6.97 22.58 16.68
C THR A 179 7.07 23.31 15.33
N ASP A 180 7.69 24.49 15.28
CA ASP A 180 7.66 25.39 14.10
C ASP A 180 9.05 25.91 13.66
N ASP A 181 10.13 25.61 14.40
CA ASP A 181 11.47 26.17 14.09
C ASP A 181 12.34 25.15 13.36
N LEU A 182 12.10 24.94 12.05
CA LEU A 182 13.17 24.46 11.18
C LEU A 182 14.14 25.61 10.90
N TRP A 183 15.42 25.33 11.03
CA TRP A 183 16.49 26.28 10.73
C TRP A 183 16.73 26.50 9.22
N PHE A 184 15.69 26.31 8.42
CA PHE A 184 15.66 26.69 7.01
C PHE A 184 14.35 27.39 6.67
N GLU A 185 14.44 28.65 6.29
CA GLU A 185 13.32 29.43 5.78
C GLU A 185 13.58 29.78 4.32
N ASN A 186 12.55 29.73 3.48
CA ASN A 186 12.70 30.06 2.07
C ASN A 186 11.51 30.85 1.53
N SER A 187 11.80 32.08 1.11
CA SER A 187 10.92 32.94 0.33
C SER A 187 11.50 33.28 -1.06
N GLY A 188 12.68 32.75 -1.40
CA GLY A 188 13.36 32.87 -2.69
C GLY A 188 13.22 31.63 -3.59
N THR A 189 14.08 31.52 -4.61
CA THR A 189 14.14 30.38 -5.53
C THR A 189 15.12 29.33 -5.04
N VAL A 190 14.75 28.05 -5.13
CA VAL A 190 15.64 26.92 -4.85
C VAL A 190 15.59 25.95 -6.05
N SER A 191 16.69 25.26 -6.36
CA SER A 191 16.79 24.29 -7.47
C SER A 191 17.93 23.30 -7.22
N GLY A 192 17.98 22.18 -7.95
CA GLY A 192 19.07 21.19 -7.88
C GLY A 192 18.61 19.82 -7.39
N ASN A 193 19.48 18.82 -7.47
CA ASN A 193 19.16 17.40 -7.18
C ASN A 193 19.87 16.88 -5.92
N GLY A 194 20.25 17.79 -5.03
CA GLY A 194 20.95 17.49 -3.78
C GLY A 194 20.01 17.03 -2.66
N ASP A 195 20.62 16.63 -1.55
CA ASP A 195 19.93 16.01 -0.42
C ASP A 195 19.61 17.04 0.66
N LEU A 196 18.35 17.08 1.11
CA LEU A 196 17.95 17.78 2.33
C LEU A 196 17.87 16.77 3.48
N ILE A 197 18.78 16.91 4.45
CA ILE A 197 18.87 16.04 5.61
C ILE A 197 18.44 16.80 6.87
N VAL A 198 17.40 16.30 7.53
CA VAL A 198 16.98 16.80 8.84
C VAL A 198 17.51 15.87 9.94
N CYS A 199 18.32 16.41 10.85
CA CYS A 199 18.97 15.64 11.92
C CYS A 199 18.39 15.97 13.31
N ASP A 200 18.26 14.95 14.16
CA ASP A 200 18.18 15.14 15.62
C ASP A 200 19.62 15.35 16.13
N VAL A 201 19.93 16.58 16.54
CA VAL A 201 21.32 17.01 16.85
C VAL A 201 21.69 16.70 18.31
N ASP A 202 20.73 16.31 19.16
CA ASP A 202 20.98 16.10 20.59
C ASP A 202 20.49 14.74 21.14
N GLY A 203 19.83 13.92 20.33
CA GLY A 203 19.41 12.57 20.71
C GLY A 203 18.31 12.57 21.78
N SER A 204 17.57 13.68 21.91
CA SER A 204 16.54 13.87 22.93
C SER A 204 15.19 13.23 22.59
N GLY A 205 15.01 12.73 21.36
CA GLY A 205 13.76 12.08 20.92
C GLY A 205 12.69 13.09 20.53
N VAL A 206 12.87 13.70 19.35
CA VAL A 206 12.03 14.80 18.85
C VAL A 206 10.72 14.32 18.19
N ASN A 207 9.68 15.16 18.22
CA ASN A 207 8.39 14.93 17.55
C ASN A 207 8.52 15.01 16.02
N LEU A 208 8.53 13.85 15.38
CA LEU A 208 8.68 13.63 13.94
C LEU A 208 7.68 14.42 13.08
N ASP A 209 6.43 14.49 13.52
CA ASP A 209 5.34 15.11 12.77
C ASP A 209 5.56 16.62 12.61
N ALA A 210 6.09 17.27 13.66
CA ALA A 210 6.35 18.70 13.67
C ALA A 210 7.55 19.09 12.78
N MET A 211 8.60 18.27 12.74
CA MET A 211 9.76 18.52 11.89
C MET A 211 9.43 18.32 10.41
N ILE A 212 8.68 17.25 10.08
CA ILE A 212 8.20 17.01 8.73
C ILE A 212 7.25 18.13 8.29
N GLU A 213 6.31 18.54 9.15
CA GLU A 213 5.43 19.66 8.85
C GLU A 213 6.20 20.97 8.62
N GLY A 214 7.23 21.27 9.41
CA GLY A 214 8.07 22.46 9.21
C GLY A 214 8.86 22.41 7.90
N ALA A 215 9.47 21.27 7.56
CA ALA A 215 10.21 21.08 6.32
C ALA A 215 9.29 21.20 5.11
N MET A 216 8.11 20.57 5.19
CA MET A 216 7.07 20.65 4.17
C MET A 216 6.47 22.06 4.07
N ARG A 217 6.36 22.82 5.17
CA ARG A 217 5.93 24.24 5.14
C ARG A 217 6.98 25.12 4.47
N ALA A 218 8.27 24.95 4.79
CA ALA A 218 9.36 25.67 4.12
C ALA A 218 9.38 25.39 2.62
N LEU A 219 9.11 24.14 2.22
CA LEU A 219 8.95 23.74 0.82
C LEU A 219 7.67 24.30 0.19
N LYS A 220 6.51 24.23 0.85
CA LYS A 220 5.22 24.74 0.33
C LYS A 220 5.19 26.26 0.16
N GLN A 221 5.91 27.04 0.99
CA GLN A 221 5.98 28.50 0.86
C GLN A 221 6.59 28.96 -0.49
N THR A 222 7.37 28.09 -1.16
CA THR A 222 8.00 28.35 -2.46
C THR A 222 7.04 28.27 -3.65
N GLN A 223 6.02 27.40 -3.61
CA GLN A 223 5.03 27.24 -4.69
C GLN A 223 4.20 28.51 -4.92
N ARG A 224 4.17 29.43 -3.95
CA ARG A 224 3.38 30.66 -4.03
C ARG A 224 4.04 31.76 -4.87
N TYR A 225 5.30 31.61 -5.28
CA TYR A 225 6.08 32.68 -5.91
C TYR A 225 6.86 32.34 -7.20
N GLY A 226 6.71 31.15 -7.80
CA GLY A 226 7.28 30.90 -9.15
C GLY A 226 6.95 29.54 -9.77
N ASP A 227 6.86 29.51 -11.10
CA ASP A 227 6.47 28.38 -11.97
C ASP A 227 7.56 27.27 -12.07
N GLY A 228 8.00 26.70 -10.95
CA GLY A 228 8.98 25.60 -10.90
C GLY A 228 8.40 24.30 -10.34
N TYR A 229 8.46 23.22 -11.11
CA TYR A 229 8.12 21.86 -10.69
C TYR A 229 9.20 21.30 -9.74
N TRP A 230 8.78 20.66 -8.64
CA TRP A 230 9.64 20.09 -7.58
C TRP A 230 9.48 18.57 -7.50
N ASP A 231 9.44 17.90 -8.65
CA ASP A 231 9.24 16.45 -8.68
C ASP A 231 10.51 15.66 -8.27
N ASP A 232 11.66 16.33 -8.04
CA ASP A 232 12.99 15.69 -7.97
C ASP A 232 13.83 15.93 -6.70
N VAL A 233 13.34 16.63 -5.66
CA VAL A 233 14.12 16.81 -4.41
C VAL A 233 13.74 15.81 -3.35
N ASN A 234 14.69 14.94 -3.03
CA ASN A 234 14.55 13.93 -2.00
C ASN A 234 14.75 14.55 -0.61
N ILE A 235 13.77 14.36 0.26
CA ILE A 235 13.85 14.75 1.67
C ILE A 235 14.20 13.49 2.47
N PHE A 236 15.36 13.51 3.12
CA PHE A 236 15.82 12.42 3.96
C PHE A 236 15.82 12.83 5.43
N LYS A 237 15.41 11.92 6.29
CA LYS A 237 15.69 12.01 7.73
C LYS A 237 16.91 11.14 8.02
N GLU A 238 18.03 11.73 8.46
CA GLU A 238 19.20 10.95 8.93
C GLU A 238 19.13 10.82 10.46
N VAL A 239 19.09 9.59 10.96
CA VAL A 239 19.12 9.29 12.41
C VAL A 239 20.41 8.56 12.76
N GLU A 240 21.17 9.10 13.71
CA GLU A 240 22.32 8.39 14.27
C GLU A 240 21.86 7.37 15.30
N VAL A 241 22.35 6.13 15.17
CA VAL A 241 21.95 5.01 16.03
C VAL A 241 23.17 4.47 16.75
N SER A 242 23.14 4.50 18.08
CA SER A 242 24.19 4.02 18.97
C SER A 242 23.73 2.92 19.93
N SER A 243 22.43 2.63 19.97
CA SER A 243 21.82 1.57 20.78
C SER A 243 20.61 0.93 20.09
N ASP A 244 20.22 -0.27 20.53
CA ASP A 244 19.02 -0.97 20.04
C ASP A 244 17.72 -0.18 20.32
N THR A 245 17.66 0.54 21.45
CA THR A 245 16.53 1.42 21.78
C THR A 245 16.39 2.57 20.79
N GLU A 246 17.51 3.18 20.39
CA GLU A 246 17.52 4.25 19.37
C GLU A 246 17.12 3.72 18.00
N LEU A 247 17.57 2.53 17.63
CA LEU A 247 17.17 1.87 16.38
C LEU A 247 15.65 1.68 16.33
N LYS A 248 15.06 1.18 17.43
CA LYS A 248 13.61 1.00 17.56
C LYS A 248 12.83 2.32 17.59
N ALA A 249 13.41 3.37 18.19
CA ALA A 249 12.80 4.70 18.19
C ALA A 249 12.82 5.35 16.80
N ALA A 250 13.86 5.08 16.00
CA ALA A 250 13.94 5.53 14.62
C ALA A 250 12.87 4.87 13.73
N PHE A 251 12.48 3.63 14.05
CA PHE A 251 11.67 2.75 13.21
C PHE A 251 10.58 2.00 14.01
N PRO A 252 9.50 2.67 14.44
CA PRO A 252 8.42 2.04 15.19
C PRO A 252 7.52 1.15 14.31
N LYS A 253 7.12 -0.01 14.85
CA LYS A 253 6.28 -1.04 14.21
C LYS A 253 4.89 -0.56 13.75
N ASP A 254 4.32 0.41 14.45
CA ASP A 254 3.04 1.00 14.08
C ASP A 254 3.32 2.26 13.27
N GLY A 255 3.17 2.16 11.95
CA GLY A 255 3.04 3.32 11.08
C GLY A 255 1.88 4.21 11.55
N ARG A 256 2.13 5.09 12.53
CA ARG A 256 1.36 6.31 12.68
C ARG A 256 1.63 7.11 11.41
N THR A 257 0.81 6.84 10.41
CA THR A 257 0.36 7.83 9.46
C THR A 257 0.10 9.09 10.28
N VAL A 258 0.89 10.14 10.03
CA VAL A 258 0.59 11.47 10.55
C VAL A 258 -0.85 11.76 10.13
N ALA A 259 -1.70 12.01 11.12
CA ALA A 259 -3.14 12.08 10.90
C ALA A 259 -3.48 13.30 10.04
N GLY A 260 -3.88 13.05 8.80
CA GLY A 260 -4.59 14.02 7.96
C GLY A 260 -3.78 14.56 6.80
N GLU A 261 -4.35 14.41 5.60
CA GLU A 261 -3.87 14.84 4.28
C GLU A 261 -2.94 13.84 3.58
N HIS A 262 -3.37 13.45 2.38
CA HIS A 262 -2.62 12.66 1.42
C HIS A 262 -1.32 13.42 1.10
N VAL A 263 -0.16 12.83 1.41
CA VAL A 263 1.14 13.41 1.09
C VAL A 263 1.65 12.73 -0.17
N GLU A 264 1.61 13.43 -1.30
CA GLU A 264 2.27 13.03 -2.55
C GLU A 264 3.76 13.41 -2.46
N GLY A 265 4.60 12.45 -2.03
CA GLY A 265 6.06 12.54 -2.03
C GLY A 265 6.72 11.31 -1.38
N ASN A 266 7.72 10.69 -2.04
CA ASN A 266 8.50 9.60 -1.47
C ASN A 266 9.42 10.14 -0.36
N MET A 267 9.05 9.95 0.90
CA MET A 267 9.92 10.26 2.04
C MET A 267 10.65 8.99 2.50
N ASP A 268 11.97 8.97 2.41
CA ASP A 268 12.82 7.86 2.89
C ASP A 268 13.52 8.24 4.21
N VAL A 269 13.37 7.40 5.24
CA VAL A 269 14.14 7.51 6.49
C VAL A 269 15.46 6.75 6.34
N ILE A 270 16.60 7.42 6.58
CA ILE A 270 17.93 6.83 6.58
C ILE A 270 18.46 6.80 8.01
N ALA A 271 18.87 5.64 8.51
CA ALA A 271 19.56 5.53 9.79
C ALA A 271 21.02 5.10 9.59
N VAL A 272 21.93 5.61 10.41
CA VAL A 272 23.37 5.29 10.33
C VAL A 272 23.84 4.78 11.68
N LEU A 273 24.41 3.56 11.71
CA LEU A 273 24.99 3.02 12.93
C LEU A 273 26.32 3.72 13.27
N ARG A 274 26.44 4.19 14.52
CA ARG A 274 27.68 4.76 15.07
C ARG A 274 28.43 3.81 16.00
N LYS A 275 27.77 2.74 16.43
CA LYS A 275 28.32 1.70 17.32
C LYS A 275 27.77 0.34 16.93
N ASP A 276 28.39 -0.71 17.46
CA ASP A 276 27.86 -2.06 17.34
C ASP A 276 26.47 -2.14 17.98
N VAL A 277 25.51 -2.68 17.23
CA VAL A 277 24.11 -2.84 17.66
C VAL A 277 23.74 -4.32 17.58
N THR A 278 23.07 -4.81 18.63
CA THR A 278 22.51 -6.16 18.65
C THR A 278 20.99 -6.07 18.83
N VAL A 279 20.26 -6.61 17.87
CA VAL A 279 18.80 -6.74 17.90
C VAL A 279 18.45 -8.05 18.59
N THR A 280 17.89 -7.98 19.80
CA THR A 280 17.65 -9.18 20.65
C THR A 280 16.18 -9.48 20.94
N ASP A 281 15.27 -8.53 20.75
CA ASP A 281 13.84 -8.72 21.03
C ASP A 281 13.00 -7.62 20.36
N GLY A 282 12.11 -7.97 19.44
CA GLY A 282 11.19 -7.04 18.76
C GLY A 282 11.36 -6.93 17.26
N ASP A 283 10.23 -6.71 16.57
CA ASP A 283 10.18 -6.45 15.14
C ASP A 283 10.51 -4.98 14.87
N VAL A 284 11.62 -4.71 14.19
CA VAL A 284 11.88 -3.41 13.58
C VAL A 284 11.38 -3.51 12.14
N GLN A 285 10.23 -2.90 11.83
CA GLN A 285 9.62 -2.93 10.50
C GLN A 285 9.30 -1.50 10.06
N THR A 286 9.83 -1.06 8.92
CA THR A 286 9.66 0.32 8.44
C THR A 286 9.97 0.46 6.94
N MET A 287 9.46 1.50 6.30
CA MET A 287 10.00 1.96 5.01
C MET A 287 11.22 2.83 5.31
N GLY A 288 12.42 2.38 4.93
CA GLY A 288 13.68 3.09 5.22
C GLY A 288 14.93 2.27 4.96
N LYS A 289 16.09 2.91 5.08
CA LYS A 289 17.42 2.33 4.80
C LYS A 289 18.35 2.48 6.01
N LEU A 290 18.97 1.39 6.44
CA LEU A 290 19.97 1.37 7.51
C LEU A 290 21.38 1.22 6.91
N ILE A 291 22.26 2.15 7.23
CA ILE A 291 23.67 2.12 6.83
C ILE A 291 24.49 1.52 7.98
N VAL A 292 25.23 0.45 7.67
CA VAL A 292 26.22 -0.18 8.56
C VAL A 292 27.62 0.20 8.06
N PRO A 293 28.31 1.17 8.69
CA PRO A 293 29.63 1.60 8.25
C PRO A 293 30.73 0.56 8.45
N GLU A 294 31.87 0.73 7.78
CA GLU A 294 33.06 -0.08 8.00
C GLU A 294 33.49 -0.09 9.47
N GLY A 295 33.87 -1.25 9.99
CA GLY A 295 34.27 -1.44 11.40
C GLY A 295 33.11 -1.51 12.40
N ILE A 296 31.86 -1.32 11.96
CA ILE A 296 30.66 -1.48 12.80
C ILE A 296 30.00 -2.83 12.54
N THR A 297 29.51 -3.45 13.61
CA THR A 297 28.79 -4.73 13.58
C THR A 297 27.32 -4.56 13.92
N LEU A 298 26.45 -4.98 13.01
CA LEU A 298 25.03 -5.22 13.27
C LEU A 298 24.81 -6.71 13.51
N THR A 299 24.27 -7.08 14.67
CA THR A 299 23.93 -8.47 14.98
C THR A 299 22.42 -8.62 15.14
N VAL A 300 21.81 -9.54 14.39
CA VAL A 300 20.44 -9.99 14.63
C VAL A 300 20.53 -11.28 15.44
N ALA A 301 20.18 -11.22 16.73
CA ALA A 301 20.30 -12.33 17.66
C ALA A 301 19.06 -13.25 17.61
N GLU A 302 19.06 -14.32 18.42
CA GLU A 302 17.91 -15.21 18.58
C GLU A 302 16.67 -14.42 19.02
N GLY A 303 15.55 -14.58 18.30
CA GLY A 303 14.31 -13.83 18.54
C GLY A 303 14.30 -12.40 17.98
N GLY A 304 15.43 -11.92 17.43
CA GLY A 304 15.48 -10.65 16.70
C GLY A 304 14.88 -10.79 15.30
N ASN A 305 14.00 -9.84 14.95
CA ASN A 305 13.43 -9.72 13.61
C ASN A 305 13.66 -8.30 13.08
N LEU A 306 14.42 -8.19 11.99
CA LEU A 306 14.78 -6.91 11.39
C LEU A 306 14.29 -6.88 9.95
N GLU A 307 13.31 -6.02 9.66
CA GLU A 307 12.73 -5.80 8.35
C GLU A 307 13.06 -4.37 7.88
N ILE A 308 14.16 -4.23 7.12
CA ILE A 308 14.67 -2.92 6.66
C ILE A 308 15.58 -3.09 5.43
N GLY A 309 15.66 -2.07 4.56
CA GLY A 309 16.73 -2.00 3.57
C GLY A 309 18.08 -1.76 4.24
N ILE A 310 19.17 -2.39 3.77
CA ILE A 310 20.50 -2.27 4.40
C ILE A 310 21.57 -1.92 3.38
N GLU A 311 22.39 -0.93 3.69
CA GLU A 311 23.68 -0.68 3.05
C GLU A 311 24.81 -1.17 3.98
N ASN A 312 25.36 -2.36 3.71
CA ASN A 312 26.38 -2.95 4.56
C ASN A 312 27.79 -2.71 4.03
N ASN A 313 28.51 -1.79 4.66
CA ASN A 313 29.95 -1.58 4.48
C ASN A 313 30.79 -2.22 5.62
N GLY A 314 30.14 -2.71 6.68
CA GLY A 314 30.75 -3.30 7.86
C GLY A 314 30.48 -4.80 7.98
N THR A 315 29.99 -5.22 9.14
CA THR A 315 29.63 -6.61 9.41
C THR A 315 28.15 -6.73 9.80
N VAL A 316 27.41 -7.58 9.10
CA VAL A 316 26.04 -7.98 9.46
C VAL A 316 26.03 -9.48 9.78
N ALA A 317 25.59 -9.83 10.97
CA ALA A 317 25.56 -11.21 11.45
C ALA A 317 24.16 -11.61 11.94
N VAL A 318 23.49 -12.47 11.19
CA VAL A 318 22.22 -13.09 11.58
C VAL A 318 22.53 -14.41 12.29
N ARG A 319 22.25 -14.46 13.60
CA ARG A 319 22.50 -15.61 14.47
C ARG A 319 21.34 -16.61 14.40
N SER A 320 21.58 -17.83 14.86
CA SER A 320 20.53 -18.87 14.95
C SER A 320 19.28 -18.33 15.64
N GLY A 321 18.11 -18.53 15.04
CA GLY A 321 16.83 -18.01 15.52
C GLY A 321 16.59 -16.52 15.26
N GLY A 322 17.52 -15.83 14.58
CA GLY A 322 17.33 -14.45 14.10
C GLY A 322 16.82 -14.42 12.66
N THR A 323 16.05 -13.37 12.33
CA THR A 323 15.48 -13.14 11.00
C THR A 323 15.86 -11.76 10.48
N LEU A 324 16.42 -11.72 9.28
CA LEU A 324 16.69 -10.48 8.53
C LEU A 324 15.86 -10.49 7.25
N GLU A 325 15.10 -9.44 7.02
CA GLU A 325 14.16 -9.32 5.91
C GLU A 325 14.30 -7.95 5.25
N THR A 326 14.27 -7.92 3.91
CA THR A 326 14.15 -6.66 3.15
C THR A 326 12.73 -6.11 3.28
N THR A 327 12.52 -4.81 3.13
CA THR A 327 11.17 -4.22 3.03
C THR A 327 10.70 -4.15 1.58
N MET A 328 9.42 -3.87 1.33
CA MET A 328 8.92 -3.56 -0.01
C MET A 328 9.71 -2.39 -0.63
N GLY A 329 10.52 -2.68 -1.65
CA GLY A 329 11.39 -1.69 -2.33
C GLY A 329 12.72 -1.36 -1.63
N GLY A 330 13.03 -1.98 -0.48
CA GLY A 330 14.27 -1.76 0.26
C GLY A 330 15.30 -2.87 0.07
N ASP A 331 16.31 -2.64 -0.76
CA ASP A 331 17.38 -3.63 -1.03
C ASP A 331 18.30 -3.86 0.17
N ILE A 332 18.87 -5.06 0.28
CA ILE A 332 20.08 -5.33 1.07
C ILE A 332 21.26 -5.34 0.11
N VAL A 333 22.13 -4.34 0.22
CA VAL A 333 23.35 -4.19 -0.57
C VAL A 333 24.55 -4.47 0.34
N ASN A 334 25.25 -5.57 0.06
CA ASN A 334 26.40 -6.02 0.83
C ASN A 334 27.72 -5.70 0.13
N HIS A 335 28.45 -4.73 0.67
CA HIS A 335 29.85 -4.44 0.34
C HIS A 335 30.83 -5.07 1.34
N GLY A 336 30.40 -5.33 2.57
CA GLY A 336 31.20 -5.88 3.66
C GLY A 336 31.02 -7.39 3.87
N SER A 337 30.85 -7.79 5.13
CA SER A 337 30.61 -9.18 5.53
C SER A 337 29.18 -9.40 5.98
N LEU A 338 28.45 -10.31 5.32
CA LEU A 338 27.12 -10.77 5.70
C LEU A 338 27.18 -12.26 6.04
N THR A 339 26.78 -12.64 7.25
CA THR A 339 26.71 -14.04 7.68
C THR A 339 25.30 -14.40 8.15
N VAL A 340 24.76 -15.48 7.62
CA VAL A 340 23.49 -16.08 8.02
C VAL A 340 23.79 -17.46 8.61
N ALA A 341 23.73 -17.57 9.93
CA ALA A 341 24.08 -18.79 10.66
C ALA A 341 23.05 -19.91 10.46
N SER A 342 23.43 -21.16 10.74
CA SER A 342 22.46 -22.27 10.77
C SER A 342 21.32 -21.97 11.74
N GLY A 343 20.08 -22.23 11.30
CA GLY A 343 18.87 -21.89 12.05
C GLY A 343 18.46 -20.41 11.98
N ALA A 344 19.17 -19.58 11.21
CA ALA A 344 18.80 -18.20 10.91
C ALA A 344 18.11 -18.08 9.54
N THR A 345 17.36 -17.00 9.35
CA THR A 345 16.62 -16.73 8.11
C THR A 345 17.01 -15.36 7.53
N LEU A 346 17.27 -15.35 6.23
CA LEU A 346 17.33 -14.14 5.39
C LEU A 346 16.17 -14.19 4.38
N THR A 347 15.44 -13.09 4.18
CA THR A 347 14.31 -13.04 3.24
C THR A 347 14.37 -11.80 2.34
N SER A 348 14.13 -11.97 1.04
CA SER A 348 13.90 -10.87 0.09
C SER A 348 12.42 -10.75 -0.29
N GLN A 349 11.75 -9.67 0.10
CA GLN A 349 10.34 -9.36 -0.11
C GLN A 349 10.04 -8.79 -1.51
N LYS A 350 8.76 -8.49 -1.78
CA LYS A 350 8.26 -7.93 -3.04
C LYS A 350 9.03 -6.66 -3.45
N GLY A 351 9.69 -6.72 -4.60
CA GLY A 351 10.33 -5.57 -5.25
C GLY A 351 11.65 -5.15 -4.62
N SER A 352 12.25 -5.99 -3.76
CA SER A 352 13.55 -5.75 -3.14
C SER A 352 14.52 -6.90 -3.40
N SER A 353 15.80 -6.59 -3.50
CA SER A 353 16.88 -7.49 -3.85
C SER A 353 17.92 -7.62 -2.76
N VAL A 354 18.53 -8.80 -2.67
CA VAL A 354 19.79 -9.00 -1.95
C VAL A 354 20.94 -8.98 -2.96
N VAL A 355 21.82 -7.99 -2.86
CA VAL A 355 22.93 -7.80 -3.78
C VAL A 355 24.24 -7.93 -3.03
N ASN A 356 25.03 -8.97 -3.33
CA ASN A 356 26.39 -9.10 -2.87
C ASN A 356 27.33 -8.45 -3.90
N LYS A 357 27.88 -7.29 -3.55
CA LYS A 357 28.71 -6.45 -4.43
C LYS A 357 30.13 -6.98 -4.52
N ALA A 358 30.85 -6.56 -5.56
CA ALA A 358 32.26 -6.93 -5.76
C ALA A 358 33.10 -6.66 -4.48
N GLY A 359 33.86 -7.66 -4.02
CA GLY A 359 34.63 -7.62 -2.77
C GLY A 359 33.85 -7.96 -1.48
N GLY A 360 32.52 -8.03 -1.56
CA GLY A 360 31.66 -8.47 -0.45
C GLY A 360 31.77 -9.97 -0.17
N THR A 361 31.54 -10.34 1.09
CA THR A 361 31.52 -11.75 1.53
C THR A 361 30.14 -12.10 2.10
N LEU A 362 29.55 -13.17 1.58
CA LEU A 362 28.29 -13.76 2.05
C LEU A 362 28.55 -15.19 2.52
N LYS A 363 28.27 -15.48 3.80
CA LYS A 363 28.30 -16.85 4.34
C LYS A 363 26.89 -17.29 4.71
N LEU A 364 26.35 -18.27 3.99
CA LEU A 364 25.00 -18.79 4.15
C LEU A 364 25.03 -20.24 4.68
N ASP A 365 24.93 -20.39 6.01
CA ASP A 365 24.72 -21.68 6.69
C ASP A 365 23.26 -21.90 7.10
N GLY A 366 22.43 -20.85 7.06
CA GLY A 366 21.00 -20.84 7.36
C GLY A 366 20.11 -20.95 6.13
N THR A 367 18.89 -20.41 6.22
CA THR A 367 17.91 -20.39 5.12
C THR A 367 17.89 -18.99 4.49
N PHE A 368 17.98 -18.91 3.16
CA PHE A 368 17.70 -17.69 2.41
C PHE A 368 16.46 -17.88 1.54
N ARG A 369 15.41 -17.09 1.78
CA ARG A 369 14.17 -17.08 1.02
C ARG A 369 14.24 -15.97 -0.02
N CYS A 370 14.33 -16.36 -1.28
CA CYS A 370 14.47 -15.45 -2.40
C CYS A 370 13.16 -15.35 -3.19
N GLY A 371 12.63 -14.14 -3.30
CA GLY A 371 11.45 -13.84 -4.09
C GLY A 371 11.79 -13.86 -5.58
N VAL A 372 10.88 -14.39 -6.38
CA VAL A 372 11.01 -14.45 -7.84
C VAL A 372 9.76 -13.90 -8.53
N VAL A 373 9.97 -13.22 -9.66
CA VAL A 373 8.90 -12.65 -10.49
C VAL A 373 9.11 -12.97 -11.97
N TYR A 374 7.99 -13.05 -12.70
CA TYR A 374 8.01 -13.18 -14.16
C TYR A 374 8.23 -11.81 -14.81
N ASN A 375 9.20 -11.71 -15.70
CA ASN A 375 9.53 -10.48 -16.43
C ASN A 375 8.97 -10.54 -17.85
N ILE A 376 7.81 -9.91 -18.04
CA ILE A 376 7.09 -9.90 -19.32
C ILE A 376 7.85 -9.09 -20.41
N GLU A 377 8.77 -8.21 -20.00
CA GLU A 377 9.49 -7.30 -20.91
C GLU A 377 10.81 -7.90 -21.45
N SER A 378 11.27 -9.03 -20.92
CA SER A 378 12.56 -9.64 -21.28
C SER A 378 12.39 -11.00 -21.95
N ASP A 379 12.63 -11.05 -23.27
CA ASP A 379 12.66 -12.30 -24.04
C ASP A 379 13.85 -13.21 -23.65
N THR A 380 14.91 -12.65 -23.03
CA THR A 380 16.14 -13.38 -22.72
C THR A 380 16.21 -13.90 -21.28
N ASP A 381 15.59 -13.19 -20.34
CA ASP A 381 15.54 -13.53 -18.92
C ASP A 381 14.11 -13.33 -18.39
N PRO A 382 13.18 -14.25 -18.72
CA PRO A 382 11.77 -14.10 -18.36
C PRO A 382 11.48 -14.31 -16.87
N VAL A 383 12.50 -14.70 -16.08
CA VAL A 383 12.40 -14.82 -14.62
C VAL A 383 13.44 -13.89 -13.99
N GLN A 384 12.99 -12.97 -13.15
CA GLN A 384 13.87 -12.18 -12.30
C GLN A 384 13.93 -12.79 -10.90
N VAL A 385 15.16 -13.02 -10.46
CA VAL A 385 15.49 -13.48 -9.12
C VAL A 385 16.04 -12.29 -8.33
N TRP A 386 15.52 -12.07 -7.13
CA TRP A 386 15.96 -10.98 -6.26
C TRP A 386 17.22 -11.30 -5.44
N PHE A 387 18.17 -11.96 -6.11
CA PHE A 387 19.51 -12.18 -5.63
C PHE A 387 20.50 -11.92 -6.75
N LYS A 388 21.48 -11.05 -6.48
CA LYS A 388 22.56 -10.77 -7.42
C LYS A 388 23.90 -10.91 -6.72
N ASN A 389 24.79 -11.69 -7.32
CA ASN A 389 26.17 -11.81 -6.90
C ASN A 389 27.07 -11.25 -8.01
N GLU A 390 27.81 -10.18 -7.71
CA GLU A 390 28.72 -9.57 -8.70
C GLU A 390 30.04 -10.33 -8.79
N ASP A 391 30.74 -10.20 -9.93
CA ASP A 391 32.07 -10.78 -10.11
C ASP A 391 33.03 -10.35 -8.98
N ASP A 392 33.95 -11.24 -8.58
CA ASP A 392 34.93 -11.04 -7.49
C ASP A 392 34.35 -10.88 -6.05
N SER A 393 33.07 -11.19 -5.86
CA SER A 393 32.46 -11.40 -4.53
C SER A 393 32.60 -12.86 -4.08
N THR A 394 32.39 -13.14 -2.78
CA THR A 394 32.45 -14.52 -2.25
C THR A 394 31.14 -14.95 -1.62
N VAL A 395 30.66 -16.14 -1.99
CA VAL A 395 29.51 -16.81 -1.36
C VAL A 395 29.96 -18.19 -0.89
N THR A 396 29.71 -18.54 0.37
CA THR A 396 30.11 -19.83 0.96
C THR A 396 29.03 -20.34 1.92
N GLY A 397 29.07 -21.64 2.26
CA GLY A 397 28.24 -22.23 3.31
C GLY A 397 27.55 -23.52 2.86
N SER A 398 26.73 -24.09 3.73
CA SER A 398 25.97 -25.31 3.47
C SER A 398 24.46 -25.13 3.72
N GLY A 399 24.00 -23.88 3.70
CA GLY A 399 22.60 -23.53 3.92
C GLY A 399 21.70 -23.92 2.75
N THR A 400 20.45 -23.49 2.85
CA THR A 400 19.44 -23.68 1.81
C THR A 400 19.01 -22.34 1.25
N VAL A 401 18.82 -22.28 -0.07
CA VAL A 401 18.13 -21.18 -0.73
C VAL A 401 16.80 -21.69 -1.20
N THR A 402 15.77 -20.87 -0.99
CA THR A 402 14.44 -21.24 -1.41
C THR A 402 13.84 -20.16 -2.30
N ALA A 403 13.58 -20.53 -3.55
CA ALA A 403 12.84 -19.68 -4.48
C ALA A 403 11.35 -19.76 -4.15
N TYR A 404 10.71 -18.61 -4.02
CA TYR A 404 9.26 -18.52 -3.85
C TYR A 404 8.65 -17.43 -4.74
N GLN A 405 7.44 -17.69 -5.21
CA GLN A 405 6.69 -16.75 -6.01
C GLN A 405 6.25 -15.57 -5.13
N ALA A 406 6.77 -14.37 -5.43
CA ALA A 406 6.49 -13.19 -4.64
C ALA A 406 5.22 -12.43 -5.08
N LEU A 407 4.66 -12.75 -6.26
CA LEU A 407 3.45 -12.13 -6.81
C LEU A 407 2.39 -13.19 -7.16
N PRO A 408 1.13 -13.03 -6.71
CA PRO A 408 0.06 -13.99 -6.99
C PRO A 408 -0.51 -13.92 -8.42
N GLU A 409 -0.07 -12.96 -9.24
CA GLU A 409 -0.80 -12.58 -10.46
C GLU A 409 -0.39 -13.38 -11.71
N ASP A 410 0.79 -14.00 -11.74
CA ASP A 410 1.23 -14.84 -12.87
C ASP A 410 1.97 -16.10 -12.39
N PRO A 411 1.72 -17.29 -12.96
CA PRO A 411 2.48 -18.51 -12.63
C PRO A 411 3.96 -18.35 -13.00
N VAL A 412 4.84 -18.37 -11.99
CA VAL A 412 6.30 -18.32 -12.18
C VAL A 412 6.85 -19.73 -12.36
N ASP A 413 7.76 -19.92 -13.33
CA ASP A 413 8.55 -21.16 -13.47
C ASP A 413 9.62 -21.22 -12.37
N LEU A 414 9.23 -21.79 -11.22
CA LEU A 414 10.10 -21.95 -10.05
C LEU A 414 11.29 -22.88 -10.33
N ASP A 415 11.13 -23.85 -11.25
CA ASP A 415 12.21 -24.77 -11.63
C ASP A 415 13.31 -24.00 -12.39
N ALA A 416 12.92 -23.10 -13.31
CA ALA A 416 13.86 -22.20 -14.00
C ALA A 416 14.55 -21.21 -13.06
N ALA A 417 13.80 -20.63 -12.12
CA ALA A 417 14.34 -19.71 -11.11
C ALA A 417 15.37 -20.40 -10.20
N ALA A 418 15.06 -21.62 -9.74
CA ALA A 418 15.96 -22.43 -8.94
C ALA A 418 17.26 -22.75 -9.69
N ALA A 419 17.18 -23.05 -10.99
CA ALA A 419 18.36 -23.30 -11.83
C ALA A 419 19.25 -22.05 -12.00
N GLN A 420 18.66 -20.85 -12.11
CA GLN A 420 19.40 -19.59 -12.19
C GLN A 420 20.08 -19.24 -10.85
N LEU A 421 19.38 -19.44 -9.73
CA LEU A 421 19.96 -19.30 -8.39
C LEU A 421 21.15 -20.25 -8.17
N GLN A 422 21.00 -21.52 -8.57
CA GLN A 422 22.08 -22.50 -8.43
C GLN A 422 23.33 -22.11 -9.24
N GLN A 423 23.16 -21.51 -10.42
CA GLN A 423 24.28 -20.97 -11.21
C GLN A 423 24.97 -19.78 -10.53
N THR A 424 24.20 -18.98 -9.78
CA THR A 424 24.69 -17.78 -9.09
C THR A 424 25.38 -18.10 -7.75
N LEU A 425 25.07 -19.23 -7.10
CA LEU A 425 25.44 -19.54 -5.71
C LEU A 425 26.64 -20.50 -5.50
N TRP A 426 27.32 -20.94 -6.56
CA TRP A 426 28.44 -21.93 -6.52
C TRP A 426 28.11 -23.28 -5.82
N GLU A 427 29.06 -24.23 -5.87
CA GLU A 427 28.86 -25.62 -5.40
C GLU A 427 28.66 -25.72 -3.88
N GLY A 428 27.63 -26.45 -3.43
CA GLY A 428 27.45 -26.85 -2.02
C GLY A 428 26.23 -26.26 -1.30
N ILE A 429 25.54 -25.28 -1.90
CA ILE A 429 24.28 -24.72 -1.40
C ILE A 429 23.10 -25.37 -2.14
N ALA A 430 22.11 -25.87 -1.39
CA ALA A 430 20.94 -26.52 -1.97
C ALA A 430 19.85 -25.49 -2.32
N VAL A 431 19.29 -25.56 -3.51
CA VAL A 431 18.16 -24.72 -3.94
C VAL A 431 16.87 -25.56 -3.98
N THR A 432 15.83 -25.10 -3.29
CA THR A 432 14.50 -25.73 -3.25
C THR A 432 13.40 -24.75 -3.65
N GLU A 433 12.21 -25.27 -3.94
CA GLU A 433 11.02 -24.49 -4.29
C GLU A 433 10.03 -24.46 -3.13
N ILE A 434 9.48 -23.28 -2.83
CA ILE A 434 8.37 -23.12 -1.88
C ILE A 434 7.16 -22.51 -2.61
N PRO A 435 5.94 -23.01 -2.36
CA PRO A 435 4.73 -22.39 -2.91
C PRO A 435 4.46 -21.04 -2.23
N ALA A 436 3.82 -20.11 -2.95
CA ALA A 436 3.36 -18.86 -2.34
C ALA A 436 2.40 -19.12 -1.16
N ALA A 437 2.41 -18.23 -0.17
CA ALA A 437 1.47 -18.31 0.94
C ALA A 437 0.02 -18.24 0.40
N PRO A 438 -0.89 -19.06 0.94
CA PRO A 438 -2.28 -19.04 0.51
C PRO A 438 -2.92 -17.70 0.90
N ALA A 439 -3.75 -17.11 0.04
CA ALA A 439 -4.41 -15.86 0.35
C ALA A 439 -5.67 -16.10 1.18
N LEU A 440 -5.78 -15.37 2.29
CA LEU A 440 -6.95 -15.34 3.17
C LEU A 440 -7.82 -14.10 2.85
N PRO A 441 -9.12 -14.14 3.10
CA PRO A 441 -9.98 -12.96 3.04
C PRO A 441 -9.47 -11.87 4.00
N GLU A 442 -9.79 -10.61 3.68
CA GLU A 442 -9.37 -9.48 4.51
C GLU A 442 -9.86 -9.64 5.96
N ALA A 443 -8.93 -9.49 6.90
CA ALA A 443 -9.19 -9.53 8.33
C ALA A 443 -10.16 -8.40 8.72
N GLY A 444 -10.94 -8.60 9.78
CA GLY A 444 -11.87 -7.55 10.19
C GLY A 444 -12.95 -7.99 11.15
N SER A 445 -13.77 -7.01 11.53
CA SER A 445 -14.93 -7.25 12.37
C SER A 445 -16.13 -7.72 11.55
N PHE A 446 -16.85 -8.71 12.05
CA PHE A 446 -18.10 -9.18 11.45
C PHE A 446 -19.18 -9.34 12.52
N THR A 447 -20.45 -9.37 12.08
CA THR A 447 -21.60 -9.69 12.92
C THR A 447 -22.26 -10.96 12.37
N GLY A 448 -22.72 -11.84 13.24
CA GLY A 448 -23.25 -13.15 12.81
C GLY A 448 -22.13 -14.13 12.47
N SER A 449 -22.09 -14.65 11.24
CA SER A 449 -21.07 -15.58 10.75
C SER A 449 -20.40 -15.05 9.48
N LYS A 450 -19.14 -15.43 9.25
CA LYS A 450 -18.34 -15.07 8.08
C LYS A 450 -17.85 -16.34 7.38
N GLU A 451 -18.00 -16.41 6.07
CA GLU A 451 -17.40 -17.49 5.26
C GLU A 451 -15.95 -17.14 4.89
N ILE A 452 -15.07 -18.12 5.01
CA ILE A 452 -13.65 -18.04 4.73
C ILE A 452 -13.32 -18.90 3.53
N THR A 453 -12.90 -18.26 2.45
CA THR A 453 -12.39 -18.90 1.24
C THR A 453 -10.89 -18.67 1.17
N ILE A 454 -10.10 -19.75 1.12
CA ILE A 454 -8.65 -19.69 1.03
C ILE A 454 -8.27 -19.95 -0.43
N THR A 455 -7.46 -19.09 -1.03
CA THR A 455 -6.96 -19.31 -2.41
C THR A 455 -5.46 -19.60 -2.40
N CYS A 456 -4.98 -20.34 -3.39
CA CYS A 456 -3.56 -20.63 -3.54
C CYS A 456 -3.20 -20.61 -5.02
N ALA A 457 -2.25 -19.75 -5.40
CA ALA A 457 -1.79 -19.60 -6.77
C ALA A 457 -0.87 -20.76 -7.22
N ALA A 458 -0.27 -21.49 -6.27
CA ALA A 458 0.71 -22.55 -6.58
C ALA A 458 0.02 -23.82 -7.09
N VAL A 459 0.10 -24.04 -8.42
CA VAL A 459 -0.46 -25.23 -9.08
C VAL A 459 0.18 -26.50 -8.51
N GLY A 460 -0.65 -27.42 -7.99
CA GLY A 460 -0.21 -28.68 -7.39
C GLY A 460 0.14 -28.61 -5.90
N ALA A 461 0.08 -27.43 -5.27
CA ALA A 461 0.26 -27.30 -3.83
C ALA A 461 -1.02 -27.73 -3.07
N SER A 462 -0.84 -28.36 -1.90
CA SER A 462 -1.94 -28.64 -0.96
C SER A 462 -1.98 -27.60 0.14
N VAL A 463 -3.15 -27.00 0.38
CA VAL A 463 -3.33 -26.00 1.44
C VAL A 463 -3.78 -26.65 2.75
N TYR A 464 -3.18 -26.22 3.87
CA TYR A 464 -3.51 -26.66 5.22
C TYR A 464 -3.75 -25.45 6.12
N TYR A 465 -4.79 -25.48 6.96
CA TYR A 465 -5.14 -24.36 7.83
C TYR A 465 -5.51 -24.80 9.26
N THR A 466 -5.47 -23.85 10.19
CA THR A 466 -5.90 -23.98 11.59
C THR A 466 -6.82 -22.82 11.94
N THR A 467 -7.68 -23.01 12.93
CA THR A 467 -8.63 -22.01 13.44
C THR A 467 -8.48 -21.77 14.95
N ASP A 468 -7.46 -22.36 15.57
CA ASP A 468 -7.20 -22.35 17.01
C ASP A 468 -5.94 -21.55 17.37
N ASP A 469 -5.53 -20.64 16.48
CA ASP A 469 -4.33 -19.80 16.59
C ASP A 469 -2.99 -20.55 16.55
N THR A 470 -3.01 -21.89 16.40
CA THR A 470 -1.77 -22.69 16.28
C THR A 470 -1.21 -22.66 14.86
N ASP A 471 0.10 -22.87 14.70
CA ASP A 471 0.73 -22.94 13.38
C ASP A 471 0.26 -24.19 12.59
N PRO A 472 -0.23 -24.04 11.34
CA PRO A 472 -0.62 -25.15 10.50
C PRO A 472 0.60 -25.95 10.00
N SER A 473 0.43 -27.26 9.80
CA SER A 473 1.41 -28.15 9.17
C SER A 473 0.68 -29.35 8.55
N VAL A 474 1.34 -30.16 7.72
CA VAL A 474 0.74 -31.40 7.17
C VAL A 474 0.21 -32.34 8.26
N GLY A 475 0.81 -32.33 9.45
CA GLY A 475 0.42 -33.19 10.58
C GLY A 475 -0.57 -32.58 11.57
N ARG A 476 -0.83 -31.26 11.51
CA ARG A 476 -1.67 -30.53 12.47
C ARG A 476 -2.82 -29.74 11.83
N GLY A 477 -2.60 -29.26 10.61
CA GLY A 477 -3.57 -28.45 9.87
C GLY A 477 -4.66 -29.30 9.21
N ILE A 478 -5.82 -28.69 9.04
CA ILE A 478 -6.95 -29.21 8.27
C ILE A 478 -6.65 -28.96 6.80
N LYS A 479 -6.73 -29.99 5.96
CA LYS A 479 -6.54 -29.82 4.51
C LYS A 479 -7.71 -29.02 3.93
N TYR A 480 -7.41 -27.87 3.34
CA TYR A 480 -8.40 -27.04 2.67
C TYR A 480 -8.90 -27.75 1.41
N THR A 481 -10.21 -27.90 1.31
CA THR A 481 -10.90 -28.58 0.20
C THR A 481 -12.07 -27.75 -0.30
N ASP A 482 -12.77 -27.05 0.60
CA ASP A 482 -13.87 -26.13 0.30
C ASP A 482 -13.89 -24.95 1.30
N PRO A 483 -14.58 -23.83 1.00
CA PRO A 483 -14.81 -22.74 1.96
C PRO A 483 -15.44 -23.21 3.28
N PHE A 484 -15.13 -22.51 4.38
CA PHE A 484 -15.67 -22.84 5.70
C PHE A 484 -16.15 -21.58 6.44
N THR A 485 -17.13 -21.71 7.34
CA THR A 485 -17.68 -20.57 8.10
C THR A 485 -17.12 -20.47 9.51
N ILE A 486 -16.93 -19.24 9.98
CA ILE A 486 -16.63 -18.89 11.37
C ILE A 486 -17.79 -18.06 11.95
N ASP A 487 -18.16 -18.31 13.21
CA ASP A 487 -19.29 -17.66 13.90
C ASP A 487 -18.89 -17.11 15.28
N SER A 488 -17.59 -17.08 15.56
CA SER A 488 -16.97 -16.51 16.75
C SER A 488 -15.63 -15.87 16.38
N THR A 489 -15.08 -15.05 17.27
CA THR A 489 -13.74 -14.47 17.07
C THR A 489 -12.72 -15.59 16.85
N THR A 490 -12.16 -15.66 15.65
CA THR A 490 -11.32 -16.77 15.18
C THR A 490 -10.09 -16.22 14.46
N THR A 491 -8.91 -16.75 14.77
CA THR A 491 -7.71 -16.55 13.94
C THR A 491 -7.56 -17.74 13.00
N VAL A 492 -7.62 -17.47 11.70
CA VAL A 492 -7.33 -18.48 10.68
C VAL A 492 -5.87 -18.35 10.27
N ARG A 493 -5.12 -19.45 10.33
CA ARG A 493 -3.72 -19.51 9.91
C ARG A 493 -3.59 -20.60 8.84
N ALA A 494 -2.93 -20.34 7.72
CA ALA A 494 -2.89 -21.24 6.57
C ALA A 494 -1.51 -21.29 5.89
N ILE A 495 -1.14 -22.46 5.38
CA ILE A 495 0.07 -22.70 4.57
C ILE A 495 -0.30 -23.47 3.30
N ALA A 496 0.51 -23.31 2.26
CA ALA A 496 0.53 -24.15 1.07
C ALA A 496 1.75 -25.09 1.15
N VAL A 497 1.60 -26.33 0.69
CA VAL A 497 2.65 -27.35 0.71
C VAL A 497 2.86 -27.91 -0.68
N LEU A 498 4.09 -27.79 -1.21
CA LEU A 498 4.48 -28.26 -2.54
C LEU A 498 5.80 -29.04 -2.42
N LYS A 499 5.87 -30.23 -3.02
CA LYS A 499 7.07 -31.11 -3.01
C LYS A 499 7.66 -31.38 -1.61
N GLY A 500 6.87 -31.21 -0.53
CA GLY A 500 7.28 -31.43 0.87
C GLY A 500 7.68 -30.15 1.61
N GLU A 501 7.84 -29.03 0.90
CA GLU A 501 8.18 -27.72 1.46
C GLU A 501 6.90 -26.90 1.72
N SER A 502 6.92 -26.10 2.79
CA SER A 502 5.77 -25.29 3.23
C SER A 502 5.99 -23.81 2.97
N SER A 503 4.94 -23.10 2.54
CA SER A 503 4.91 -21.63 2.44
C SER A 503 5.03 -20.95 3.80
N ASP A 504 5.12 -19.62 3.77
CA ASP A 504 4.82 -18.80 4.94
C ASP A 504 3.37 -18.99 5.42
N ILE A 505 3.16 -18.71 6.71
CA ILE A 505 1.85 -18.80 7.34
C ILE A 505 1.09 -17.51 7.03
N ALA A 506 0.08 -17.61 6.17
CA ALA A 506 -0.93 -16.57 6.07
C ALA A 506 -1.78 -16.57 7.34
N SER A 507 -2.00 -15.41 7.95
CA SER A 507 -2.76 -15.30 9.20
C SER A 507 -3.75 -14.14 9.13
N ALA A 508 -5.00 -14.40 9.45
CA ALA A 508 -6.05 -13.38 9.51
C ALA A 508 -6.95 -13.60 10.73
N THR A 509 -7.11 -12.57 11.55
CA THR A 509 -8.01 -12.58 12.70
C THR A 509 -9.33 -11.91 12.33
N TYR A 510 -10.42 -12.62 12.60
CA TYR A 510 -11.77 -12.14 12.38
C TYR A 510 -12.45 -11.96 13.73
N THR A 511 -12.86 -10.74 14.04
CA THR A 511 -13.45 -10.41 15.35
C THR A 511 -14.97 -10.37 15.26
N LEU A 512 -15.64 -11.22 16.04
CA LEU A 512 -17.09 -11.11 16.17
C LEU A 512 -17.42 -9.89 17.03
N ARG A 513 -18.17 -8.93 16.46
CA ARG A 513 -18.78 -7.85 17.24
C ARG A 513 -20.16 -8.28 17.70
N SER A 514 -20.37 -8.20 19.02
CA SER A 514 -21.73 -8.22 19.56
C SER A 514 -22.46 -6.97 19.06
N ALA A 515 -23.58 -7.13 18.37
CA ALA A 515 -24.52 -6.03 18.20
C ALA A 515 -24.90 -5.53 19.61
N ASP A 516 -24.87 -4.23 19.85
CA ASP A 516 -25.23 -3.64 21.15
C ASP A 516 -26.60 -4.14 21.59
N ILE A 517 -26.64 -5.06 22.56
CA ILE A 517 -27.87 -5.50 23.21
C ILE A 517 -27.75 -5.25 24.71
N PHE A 518 -28.62 -4.36 25.17
CA PHE A 518 -28.89 -4.05 26.57
C PHE A 518 -29.10 -5.31 27.43
N VAL A 519 -28.47 -5.29 28.60
CA VAL A 519 -28.49 -6.35 29.64
C VAL A 519 -29.87 -6.55 30.25
N GLY A 520 -30.27 -7.81 30.44
CA GLY A 520 -31.04 -8.22 31.63
C GLY A 520 -32.01 -9.38 31.47
N GLY A 521 -31.59 -10.60 31.82
CA GLY A 521 -32.50 -11.71 32.15
C GLY A 521 -31.90 -13.09 31.91
N SER A 522 -31.63 -13.86 32.97
CA SER A 522 -31.17 -15.24 32.87
C SER A 522 -32.26 -16.14 32.27
N SER A 523 -32.23 -16.37 30.96
CA SER A 523 -33.09 -17.38 30.32
C SER A 523 -32.45 -18.76 30.46
N LYS A 524 -33.25 -19.72 30.89
CA LYS A 524 -32.86 -21.13 30.96
C LYS A 524 -32.65 -21.65 29.54
N THR A 525 -31.53 -22.31 29.29
CA THR A 525 -31.21 -22.91 27.99
C THR A 525 -31.47 -24.42 27.99
N TYR A 526 -31.75 -24.94 26.80
CA TYR A 526 -32.09 -26.34 26.52
C TYR A 526 -31.10 -26.90 25.50
N LYS A 527 -30.80 -28.19 25.59
CA LYS A 527 -29.78 -28.85 24.77
C LYS A 527 -30.33 -29.26 23.41
N ILE A 528 -29.49 -29.10 22.39
CA ILE A 528 -29.76 -29.54 21.02
C ILE A 528 -28.76 -30.66 20.72
N THR A 529 -29.27 -31.85 20.41
CA THR A 529 -28.45 -33.02 20.05
C THR A 529 -28.71 -33.37 18.60
N VAL A 530 -27.67 -33.33 17.76
CA VAL A 530 -27.78 -33.80 16.36
C VAL A 530 -27.38 -35.26 16.31
N ALA A 531 -28.32 -36.13 15.91
CA ALA A 531 -28.03 -37.54 15.69
C ALA A 531 -27.07 -37.70 14.49
N ALA A 532 -26.18 -38.69 14.55
CA ALA A 532 -25.28 -38.99 13.43
C ALA A 532 -26.10 -39.24 12.15
N ALA A 533 -25.78 -38.50 11.09
CA ALA A 533 -26.41 -38.67 9.79
C ALA A 533 -25.60 -39.69 8.96
N GLU A 534 -26.29 -40.60 8.27
CA GLU A 534 -25.69 -41.52 7.30
C GLU A 534 -25.73 -40.88 5.90
N ASN A 535 -24.65 -40.99 5.12
CA ASN A 535 -24.53 -40.46 3.75
C ASN A 535 -24.63 -38.92 3.65
N GLY A 536 -24.08 -38.24 4.64
CA GLY A 536 -23.91 -36.78 4.68
C GLY A 536 -23.56 -36.32 6.10
N THR A 537 -23.51 -35.02 6.31
CA THR A 537 -23.26 -34.40 7.62
C THR A 537 -24.44 -33.53 8.04
N ALA A 538 -24.65 -33.40 9.34
CA ALA A 538 -25.68 -32.53 9.90
C ALA A 538 -25.15 -31.80 11.13
N ALA A 539 -25.48 -30.52 11.24
CA ALA A 539 -25.13 -29.67 12.37
C ALA A 539 -26.30 -28.75 12.73
N ALA A 540 -26.40 -28.37 14.00
CA ALA A 540 -27.30 -27.31 14.44
C ALA A 540 -26.48 -26.06 14.73
N SER A 541 -27.05 -24.89 14.45
CA SER A 541 -26.39 -23.59 14.67
C SER A 541 -25.99 -23.31 16.11
N ARG A 542 -26.53 -24.09 17.08
CA ARG A 542 -26.18 -24.03 18.50
C ARG A 542 -26.28 -25.42 19.11
N SER A 543 -25.48 -25.67 20.15
CA SER A 543 -25.57 -26.88 20.99
C SER A 543 -26.54 -26.70 22.17
N THR A 544 -26.87 -25.44 22.52
CA THR A 544 -27.92 -25.08 23.49
C THR A 544 -28.59 -23.76 23.10
N ALA A 545 -29.86 -23.58 23.47
CA ALA A 545 -30.61 -22.34 23.19
C ALA A 545 -31.76 -22.12 24.19
N ALA A 546 -32.17 -20.88 24.40
CA ALA A 546 -33.34 -20.54 25.21
C ALA A 546 -34.65 -20.80 24.45
N GLU A 547 -35.74 -21.01 25.18
CA GLU A 547 -37.07 -21.18 24.59
C GLU A 547 -37.44 -19.98 23.70
N GLY A 548 -37.97 -20.25 22.51
CA GLY A 548 -38.37 -19.22 21.54
C GLY A 548 -37.26 -18.77 20.60
N GLU A 549 -36.00 -19.16 20.84
CA GLU A 549 -34.91 -18.87 19.91
C GLU A 549 -34.99 -19.74 18.65
N LYS A 550 -34.70 -19.16 17.49
CA LYS A 550 -34.64 -19.90 16.22
C LYS A 550 -33.32 -20.64 16.09
N ILE A 551 -33.39 -21.91 15.72
CA ILE A 551 -32.25 -22.80 15.50
C ILE A 551 -32.27 -23.27 14.06
N THR A 552 -31.12 -23.15 13.39
CA THR A 552 -30.95 -23.61 12.01
C THR A 552 -30.25 -24.95 12.03
N VAL A 553 -30.74 -25.90 11.22
CA VAL A 553 -30.13 -27.19 10.98
C VAL A 553 -29.53 -27.19 9.59
N THR A 554 -28.20 -27.26 9.53
CA THR A 554 -27.45 -27.40 8.28
C THR A 554 -27.25 -28.88 8.00
N ALA A 555 -27.58 -29.29 6.78
CA ALA A 555 -27.44 -30.67 6.32
C ALA A 555 -26.71 -30.69 4.97
N ALA A 556 -25.54 -31.34 4.92
CA ALA A 556 -24.77 -31.48 3.69
C ALA A 556 -24.80 -32.95 3.24
N PRO A 557 -25.48 -33.29 2.13
CA PRO A 557 -25.46 -34.64 1.58
C PRO A 557 -24.04 -35.05 1.15
N ALA A 558 -23.68 -36.32 1.30
CA ALA A 558 -22.45 -36.86 0.71
C ALA A 558 -22.56 -36.89 -0.82
N GLU A 559 -21.42 -37.02 -1.50
CA GLU A 559 -21.37 -37.14 -2.96
C GLU A 559 -22.32 -38.23 -3.46
N GLY A 560 -23.16 -37.88 -4.44
CA GLY A 560 -24.20 -38.79 -4.95
C GLY A 560 -25.47 -38.86 -4.11
N TYR A 561 -25.70 -37.95 -3.15
CA TYR A 561 -26.93 -37.86 -2.35
C TYR A 561 -27.50 -36.43 -2.32
N ALA A 562 -28.78 -36.28 -1.97
CA ALA A 562 -29.48 -35.03 -1.71
C ALA A 562 -30.25 -35.11 -0.38
N LEU A 563 -30.55 -33.94 0.20
CA LEU A 563 -31.35 -33.85 1.42
C LEU A 563 -32.76 -34.43 1.18
N ASP A 564 -33.16 -35.37 2.03
CA ASP A 564 -34.49 -35.99 1.98
C ASP A 564 -35.41 -35.37 3.03
N SER A 565 -35.01 -35.40 4.32
CA SER A 565 -35.82 -34.84 5.40
C SER A 565 -35.00 -34.43 6.63
N ILE A 566 -35.49 -33.41 7.33
CA ILE A 566 -35.02 -32.97 8.66
C ILE A 566 -36.20 -33.13 9.64
N THR A 567 -35.96 -33.80 10.76
CA THR A 567 -36.96 -33.98 11.82
C THR A 567 -36.38 -33.58 13.17
N VAL A 568 -37.17 -32.89 14.00
CA VAL A 568 -36.77 -32.44 15.33
C VAL A 568 -37.78 -32.94 16.35
N LYS A 569 -37.29 -33.57 17.42
CA LYS A 569 -38.15 -34.15 18.46
C LYS A 569 -37.64 -33.79 19.86
N GLY A 570 -38.51 -33.21 20.67
CA GLY A 570 -38.30 -33.06 22.12
C GLY A 570 -38.90 -34.23 22.90
N GLU A 571 -38.32 -34.58 24.05
CA GLU A 571 -38.80 -35.68 24.89
C GLU A 571 -40.23 -35.44 25.42
N LYS A 572 -40.54 -34.19 25.80
CA LYS A 572 -41.84 -33.71 26.29
C LYS A 572 -42.59 -32.91 25.23
N ALA A 573 -41.88 -32.13 24.40
CA ALA A 573 -42.49 -31.30 23.37
C ALA A 573 -43.01 -32.11 22.17
N GLY A 574 -42.57 -33.36 22.00
CA GLY A 574 -42.95 -34.18 20.85
C GLY A 574 -42.27 -33.70 19.56
N SER A 575 -42.93 -33.87 18.40
CA SER A 575 -42.37 -33.43 17.11
C SER A 575 -42.45 -31.90 16.99
N VAL A 576 -41.31 -31.27 16.72
CA VAL A 576 -41.19 -29.83 16.47
C VAL A 576 -41.24 -29.58 14.96
N THR A 577 -41.98 -28.57 14.53
CA THR A 577 -42.10 -28.23 13.11
C THR A 577 -40.82 -27.57 12.61
N VAL A 578 -40.33 -28.02 11.45
CA VAL A 578 -39.14 -27.47 10.79
C VAL A 578 -39.59 -26.77 9.51
N THR A 579 -39.19 -25.51 9.32
CA THR A 579 -39.48 -24.71 8.11
C THR A 579 -38.16 -24.17 7.58
N ASP A 580 -37.84 -24.45 6.32
CA ASP A 580 -36.59 -24.04 5.65
C ASP A 580 -35.32 -24.40 6.44
N GLY A 581 -35.29 -25.63 7.00
CA GLY A 581 -34.17 -26.09 7.84
C GLY A 581 -34.09 -25.46 9.22
N THR A 582 -35.03 -24.59 9.60
CA THR A 582 -35.06 -23.93 10.91
C THR A 582 -36.21 -24.41 11.78
N PHE A 583 -36.02 -24.42 13.11
CA PHE A 583 -37.08 -24.66 14.08
C PHE A 583 -36.95 -23.69 15.26
N THR A 584 -38.07 -23.38 15.91
CA THR A 584 -38.08 -22.59 17.15
C THR A 584 -37.86 -23.50 18.34
N MET A 585 -36.88 -23.18 19.19
CA MET A 585 -36.49 -23.99 20.33
C MET A 585 -37.66 -24.09 21.33
N PRO A 586 -38.18 -25.31 21.61
CA PRO A 586 -39.19 -25.49 22.64
C PRO A 586 -38.58 -25.36 24.04
N ALA A 587 -39.44 -25.34 25.07
CA ALA A 587 -39.03 -25.42 26.48
C ALA A 587 -38.49 -26.81 26.89
N ASP A 588 -37.73 -27.48 26.02
CA ASP A 588 -37.34 -28.88 26.14
C ASP A 588 -36.06 -29.19 25.35
N ASP A 589 -35.28 -30.17 25.81
CA ASP A 589 -34.13 -30.66 25.05
C ASP A 589 -34.63 -31.36 23.78
N VAL A 590 -33.94 -31.16 22.66
CA VAL A 590 -34.36 -31.68 21.35
C VAL A 590 -33.29 -32.52 20.68
N THR A 591 -33.73 -33.54 19.95
CA THR A 591 -32.90 -34.32 19.04
C THR A 591 -33.25 -34.02 17.59
N VAL A 592 -32.25 -33.65 16.81
CA VAL A 592 -32.35 -33.41 15.36
C VAL A 592 -31.91 -34.66 14.62
N THR A 593 -32.71 -35.14 13.68
CA THR A 593 -32.38 -36.27 12.80
C THR A 593 -32.52 -35.86 11.35
N VAL A 594 -31.45 -36.05 10.57
CA VAL A 594 -31.36 -35.70 9.15
C VAL A 594 -31.22 -36.98 8.32
N ARG A 595 -31.92 -37.04 7.18
CA ARG A 595 -31.84 -38.16 6.21
C ARG A 595 -31.51 -37.64 4.81
N PHE A 596 -30.72 -38.42 4.07
CA PHE A 596 -30.31 -38.16 2.70
C PHE A 596 -30.79 -39.28 1.76
N LYS A 597 -31.12 -38.93 0.51
CA LYS A 597 -31.52 -39.85 -0.57
C LYS A 597 -30.50 -39.80 -1.72
N GLU A 598 -30.25 -40.90 -2.39
CA GLU A 598 -29.27 -40.98 -3.49
C GLU A 598 -29.70 -40.14 -4.72
N ASN A 599 -28.80 -39.30 -5.23
CA ASN A 599 -28.89 -38.56 -6.48
C ASN A 599 -28.46 -39.46 -7.64
N LYS A 600 -29.43 -39.97 -8.40
CA LYS A 600 -29.15 -40.59 -9.70
C LYS A 600 -28.87 -39.51 -10.73
N THR A 601 -27.60 -39.20 -10.97
CA THR A 601 -27.17 -38.39 -12.12
C THR A 601 -26.89 -39.29 -13.33
N GLU A 602 -27.77 -39.22 -14.33
CA GLU A 602 -27.44 -39.69 -15.68
C GLU A 602 -26.61 -38.61 -16.40
N PRO A 603 -25.60 -38.98 -17.23
CA PRO A 603 -24.79 -38.02 -17.97
C PRO A 603 -25.66 -37.19 -18.93
N ARG A 604 -25.54 -35.85 -18.89
CA ARG A 604 -26.23 -34.97 -19.84
C ARG A 604 -25.59 -35.12 -21.23
N PRO A 605 -26.37 -35.35 -22.30
CA PRO A 605 -25.84 -35.46 -23.65
C PRO A 605 -25.27 -34.12 -24.11
N VAL A 606 -24.12 -34.14 -24.79
CA VAL A 606 -23.54 -32.99 -25.50
C VAL A 606 -24.62 -32.41 -26.43
N GLN A 607 -25.10 -31.20 -26.15
CA GLN A 607 -26.06 -30.54 -27.02
C GLN A 607 -25.33 -30.09 -28.28
N THR A 608 -25.67 -30.70 -29.42
CA THR A 608 -25.21 -30.29 -30.74
C THR A 608 -26.35 -29.55 -31.43
N PHE A 609 -26.04 -28.39 -32.02
CA PHE A 609 -27.02 -27.58 -32.76
C PHE A 609 -26.80 -27.76 -34.26
N THR A 610 -27.87 -27.95 -35.02
CA THR A 610 -27.77 -28.26 -36.46
C THR A 610 -27.41 -27.04 -37.33
N ASP A 611 -27.60 -25.84 -36.78
CA ASP A 611 -27.31 -24.53 -37.39
C ASP A 611 -26.00 -23.89 -36.90
N VAL A 612 -25.16 -24.67 -36.20
CA VAL A 612 -23.84 -24.24 -35.71
C VAL A 612 -22.80 -25.27 -36.14
N LYS A 613 -21.89 -24.87 -37.02
CA LYS A 613 -20.87 -25.74 -37.61
C LYS A 613 -19.50 -25.46 -37.01
N PRO A 614 -18.60 -26.47 -36.93
CA PRO A 614 -17.24 -26.30 -36.40
C PRO A 614 -16.40 -25.20 -37.07
N ASP A 615 -16.72 -24.81 -38.30
CA ASP A 615 -16.04 -23.75 -39.06
C ASP A 615 -16.69 -22.36 -38.90
N ASP A 616 -17.81 -22.24 -38.17
CA ASP A 616 -18.41 -20.94 -37.85
C ASP A 616 -17.55 -20.18 -36.83
N TRP A 617 -17.36 -18.88 -37.04
CA TRP A 617 -16.54 -18.03 -36.16
C TRP A 617 -17.03 -17.98 -34.70
N PHE A 618 -18.32 -18.27 -34.47
CA PHE A 618 -18.96 -18.32 -33.16
C PHE A 618 -19.04 -19.73 -32.56
N TYR A 619 -18.52 -20.75 -33.24
CA TYR A 619 -18.66 -22.15 -32.81
C TYR A 619 -18.20 -22.38 -31.37
N GLU A 620 -16.97 -21.95 -31.05
CA GLU A 620 -16.40 -22.11 -29.69
C GLU A 620 -17.22 -21.34 -28.64
N GLY A 621 -17.69 -20.14 -28.98
CA GLY A 621 -18.55 -19.35 -28.10
C GLY A 621 -19.87 -20.06 -27.79
N VAL A 622 -20.55 -20.60 -28.81
CA VAL A 622 -21.80 -21.34 -28.64
C VAL A 622 -21.58 -22.63 -27.85
N LYS A 623 -20.52 -23.37 -28.16
CA LYS A 623 -20.15 -24.59 -27.43
C LYS A 623 -19.93 -24.29 -25.95
N TYR A 624 -19.15 -23.26 -25.63
CA TYR A 624 -18.86 -22.86 -24.26
C TYR A 624 -20.14 -22.55 -23.47
N VAL A 625 -21.00 -21.66 -23.99
CA VAL A 625 -22.22 -21.26 -23.27
C VAL A 625 -23.25 -22.39 -23.14
N ALA A 626 -23.24 -23.36 -24.06
CA ALA A 626 -24.11 -24.53 -24.00
C ALA A 626 -23.60 -25.57 -22.98
N ASP A 627 -22.30 -25.85 -22.96
CA ASP A 627 -21.67 -26.77 -22.01
C ASP A 627 -21.78 -26.27 -20.57
N GLN A 628 -21.66 -24.95 -20.37
CA GLN A 628 -21.84 -24.30 -19.06
C GLN A 628 -23.32 -24.11 -18.68
N GLY A 629 -24.27 -24.47 -19.56
CA GLY A 629 -25.71 -24.29 -19.31
C GLY A 629 -26.18 -22.84 -19.23
N LEU A 630 -25.39 -21.89 -19.76
CA LEU A 630 -25.65 -20.46 -19.75
C LEU A 630 -26.70 -20.08 -20.81
N MET A 631 -26.54 -20.59 -22.03
CA MET A 631 -27.50 -20.39 -23.12
C MET A 631 -28.03 -21.73 -23.61
N ASN A 632 -29.36 -21.83 -23.68
CA ASN A 632 -30.04 -22.97 -24.30
C ASN A 632 -30.28 -22.70 -25.78
N GLY A 633 -30.37 -23.77 -26.57
CA GLY A 633 -30.93 -23.71 -27.92
C GLY A 633 -32.38 -23.23 -27.94
N VAL A 634 -32.84 -22.83 -29.12
CA VAL A 634 -34.25 -22.66 -29.41
C VAL A 634 -34.88 -24.02 -29.74
N ALA A 635 -36.17 -24.05 -30.11
CA ALA A 635 -36.85 -25.29 -30.47
C ALA A 635 -36.13 -26.05 -31.62
N ASP A 636 -36.38 -27.36 -31.71
CA ASP A 636 -35.95 -28.21 -32.83
C ASP A 636 -34.43 -28.43 -33.00
N GLY A 637 -33.65 -28.28 -31.92
CA GLY A 637 -32.19 -28.55 -31.96
C GLY A 637 -31.40 -27.47 -32.71
N LEU A 638 -31.92 -26.24 -32.69
CA LEU A 638 -31.30 -25.05 -33.28
C LEU A 638 -30.76 -24.15 -32.16
N PHE A 639 -29.68 -23.42 -32.42
CA PHE A 639 -29.19 -22.36 -31.53
C PHE A 639 -29.77 -20.99 -31.89
N ASP A 640 -30.11 -20.77 -33.16
CA ASP A 640 -30.46 -19.49 -33.77
C ASP A 640 -29.37 -18.43 -33.58
N PRO A 641 -28.17 -18.60 -34.18
CA PRO A 641 -27.02 -17.71 -33.95
C PRO A 641 -27.28 -16.26 -34.38
N ASN A 642 -28.12 -16.04 -35.39
CA ASN A 642 -28.50 -14.70 -35.87
C ASN A 642 -29.71 -14.11 -35.14
N GLY A 643 -30.34 -14.89 -34.25
CA GLY A 643 -31.44 -14.44 -33.42
C GLY A 643 -31.03 -13.29 -32.49
N THR A 644 -32.00 -12.47 -32.11
CA THR A 644 -31.76 -11.31 -31.25
C THR A 644 -31.70 -11.73 -29.78
N THR A 645 -30.74 -11.18 -29.03
CA THR A 645 -30.69 -11.32 -27.57
C THR A 645 -31.42 -10.15 -26.90
N THR A 646 -32.20 -10.42 -25.84
CA THR A 646 -32.90 -9.38 -25.08
C THR A 646 -32.20 -9.07 -23.75
N ARG A 647 -32.49 -7.90 -23.17
CA ARG A 647 -31.96 -7.48 -21.86
C ARG A 647 -32.28 -8.48 -20.74
N GLY A 648 -33.51 -9.03 -20.74
CA GLY A 648 -33.95 -10.06 -19.79
C GLY A 648 -33.17 -11.37 -19.92
N MET A 649 -32.74 -11.74 -21.13
CA MET A 649 -31.90 -12.93 -21.34
C MET A 649 -30.53 -12.75 -20.70
N ILE A 650 -29.88 -11.60 -20.87
CA ILE A 650 -28.53 -11.34 -20.34
C ILE A 650 -28.51 -11.43 -18.81
N VAL A 651 -29.43 -10.75 -18.13
CA VAL A 651 -29.48 -10.81 -16.65
C VAL A 651 -29.83 -12.21 -16.15
N THR A 652 -30.64 -12.97 -16.88
CA THR A 652 -30.95 -14.36 -16.52
C THR A 652 -29.74 -15.27 -16.65
N ILE A 653 -28.86 -15.02 -17.63
CA ILE A 653 -27.59 -15.74 -17.78
C ILE A 653 -26.70 -15.48 -16.56
N LEU A 654 -26.49 -14.20 -16.20
CA LEU A 654 -25.67 -13.83 -15.05
C LEU A 654 -26.26 -14.36 -13.73
N TYR A 655 -27.58 -14.30 -13.57
CA TYR A 655 -28.26 -14.85 -12.40
C TYR A 655 -28.06 -16.36 -12.24
N ARG A 656 -28.11 -17.12 -13.34
CA ARG A 656 -27.82 -18.57 -13.32
C ARG A 656 -26.36 -18.87 -13.05
N LEU A 657 -25.46 -18.07 -13.60
CA LEU A 657 -24.02 -18.17 -13.33
C LEU A 657 -23.74 -18.05 -11.82
N GLU A 658 -24.50 -17.22 -11.11
CA GLU A 658 -24.41 -17.04 -9.65
C GLU A 658 -25.18 -18.08 -8.84
N GLY A 659 -25.68 -19.15 -9.47
CA GLY A 659 -26.41 -20.22 -8.77
C GLY A 659 -27.88 -19.89 -8.48
N SER A 660 -28.45 -18.86 -9.12
CA SER A 660 -29.84 -18.42 -8.92
C SER A 660 -30.17 -18.08 -7.45
N PRO A 661 -29.47 -17.12 -6.84
CA PRO A 661 -29.66 -16.75 -5.43
C PRO A 661 -31.09 -16.29 -5.14
N ALA A 662 -31.56 -16.50 -3.91
CA ALA A 662 -32.90 -16.05 -3.50
C ALA A 662 -32.99 -14.51 -3.54
N VAL A 663 -34.08 -14.00 -4.11
CA VAL A 663 -34.35 -12.56 -4.24
C VAL A 663 -35.21 -12.10 -3.07
N THR A 664 -34.78 -11.04 -2.38
CA THR A 664 -35.48 -10.52 -1.19
C THR A 664 -35.98 -9.08 -1.32
N GLY A 665 -35.54 -8.35 -2.34
CA GLY A 665 -35.87 -6.95 -2.57
C GLY A 665 -37.15 -6.73 -3.35
N GLU A 666 -37.65 -5.50 -3.25
CA GLU A 666 -38.82 -5.06 -3.99
C GLU A 666 -38.46 -4.80 -5.46
N ASN A 667 -39.34 -5.21 -6.37
CA ASN A 667 -39.14 -4.93 -7.79
C ASN A 667 -39.20 -3.42 -8.07
N PRO A 668 -38.10 -2.79 -8.55
CA PRO A 668 -38.06 -1.36 -8.78
C PRO A 668 -38.64 -0.94 -10.15
N PHE A 669 -38.98 -1.88 -11.03
CA PHE A 669 -39.36 -1.60 -12.42
C PHE A 669 -40.84 -1.86 -12.69
N THR A 670 -41.48 -0.88 -13.33
CA THR A 670 -42.93 -0.92 -13.59
C THR A 670 -43.36 -1.93 -14.66
N ASP A 671 -42.44 -2.35 -15.53
CA ASP A 671 -42.68 -3.28 -16.64
C ASP A 671 -42.16 -4.71 -16.37
N VAL A 672 -41.76 -5.00 -15.13
CA VAL A 672 -41.34 -6.33 -14.68
C VAL A 672 -42.46 -6.93 -13.82
N ALA A 673 -43.35 -7.72 -14.43
CA ALA A 673 -44.38 -8.41 -13.67
C ALA A 673 -43.77 -9.52 -12.80
N ALA A 674 -44.38 -9.84 -11.64
CA ALA A 674 -43.95 -10.97 -10.81
C ALA A 674 -44.18 -12.32 -11.53
N GLY A 675 -43.29 -13.29 -11.29
CA GLY A 675 -43.41 -14.65 -11.82
C GLY A 675 -43.09 -14.82 -13.31
N GLN A 676 -42.47 -13.83 -13.97
CA GLN A 676 -41.87 -14.04 -15.29
C GLN A 676 -40.54 -14.79 -15.14
N TRP A 677 -40.13 -15.51 -16.18
CA TRP A 677 -38.90 -16.30 -16.19
C TRP A 677 -37.62 -15.47 -15.95
N TYR A 678 -37.69 -14.14 -16.14
CA TYR A 678 -36.61 -13.18 -15.88
C TYR A 678 -36.83 -12.34 -14.62
N SER A 679 -37.98 -12.40 -13.95
CA SER A 679 -38.32 -11.46 -12.86
C SER A 679 -37.28 -11.48 -11.76
N ASP A 680 -36.97 -12.66 -11.24
CA ASP A 680 -36.02 -12.83 -10.14
C ASP A 680 -34.62 -12.38 -10.57
N ALA A 681 -34.20 -12.73 -11.79
CA ALA A 681 -32.92 -12.30 -12.34
C ALA A 681 -32.81 -10.78 -12.49
N VAL A 682 -33.88 -10.10 -12.91
CA VAL A 682 -33.90 -8.64 -13.05
C VAL A 682 -33.82 -7.95 -11.70
N ILE A 683 -34.57 -8.44 -10.70
CA ILE A 683 -34.57 -7.87 -9.35
C ILE A 683 -33.19 -8.08 -8.70
N TRP A 684 -32.64 -9.30 -8.79
CA TRP A 684 -31.29 -9.60 -8.31
C TRP A 684 -30.23 -8.70 -8.97
N ALA A 685 -30.30 -8.52 -10.28
CA ALA A 685 -29.34 -7.68 -10.99
C ALA A 685 -29.46 -6.20 -10.59
N ALA A 686 -30.66 -5.72 -10.26
CA ALA A 686 -30.87 -4.36 -9.76
C ALA A 686 -30.34 -4.19 -8.33
N GLU A 687 -30.57 -5.16 -7.44
CA GLU A 687 -30.04 -5.17 -6.07
C GLU A 687 -28.51 -5.10 -6.04
N ASN A 688 -27.86 -5.82 -6.95
CA ASN A 688 -26.40 -5.87 -7.05
C ASN A 688 -25.81 -4.74 -7.92
N LYS A 689 -26.62 -3.76 -8.32
CA LYS A 689 -26.21 -2.61 -9.16
C LYS A 689 -25.61 -3.01 -10.51
N ILE A 690 -25.94 -4.20 -11.01
CA ILE A 690 -25.52 -4.71 -12.32
C ILE A 690 -26.33 -4.03 -13.43
N VAL A 691 -27.61 -3.76 -13.16
CA VAL A 691 -28.49 -3.05 -14.09
C VAL A 691 -29.14 -1.85 -13.44
N GLU A 692 -29.36 -0.83 -14.27
CA GLU A 692 -30.20 0.32 -13.99
C GLU A 692 -31.37 0.31 -14.98
N GLY A 693 -32.51 0.83 -14.53
CA GLY A 693 -33.66 1.08 -15.37
C GLY A 693 -33.48 2.33 -16.23
N PHE A 694 -34.42 2.56 -17.13
CA PHE A 694 -34.53 3.80 -17.86
C PHE A 694 -35.16 4.89 -16.97
N GLU A 695 -34.98 6.16 -17.34
CA GLU A 695 -35.50 7.32 -16.59
C GLU A 695 -37.02 7.29 -16.40
N ASP A 696 -37.74 6.53 -17.23
CA ASP A 696 -39.19 6.32 -17.15
C ASP A 696 -39.61 5.23 -16.12
N GLY A 697 -38.66 4.63 -15.39
CA GLY A 697 -38.92 3.58 -14.41
C GLY A 697 -39.16 2.18 -15.00
N THR A 698 -38.74 1.95 -16.26
CA THR A 698 -38.84 0.65 -16.94
C THR A 698 -37.47 -0.06 -17.04
N PHE A 699 -37.46 -1.39 -17.18
CA PHE A 699 -36.28 -2.19 -17.45
C PHE A 699 -36.16 -2.64 -18.91
N ARG A 700 -37.31 -2.82 -19.57
CA ARG A 700 -37.49 -3.28 -20.96
C ARG A 700 -36.91 -4.67 -21.22
N PRO A 701 -37.36 -5.72 -20.49
CA PRO A 701 -36.76 -7.06 -20.51
C PRO A 701 -36.82 -7.77 -21.86
N ASN A 702 -37.80 -7.43 -22.69
CA ASN A 702 -38.03 -8.05 -23.99
C ASN A 702 -37.48 -7.23 -25.17
N GLU A 703 -36.90 -6.05 -24.92
CA GLU A 703 -36.28 -5.27 -25.99
C GLU A 703 -34.93 -5.86 -26.39
N PRO A 704 -34.59 -5.83 -27.70
CA PRO A 704 -33.25 -6.16 -28.19
C PRO A 704 -32.18 -5.37 -27.45
N ILE A 705 -31.17 -6.06 -26.91
CA ILE A 705 -30.06 -5.39 -26.26
C ILE A 705 -29.11 -4.82 -27.31
N THR A 706 -28.72 -3.55 -27.16
CA THR A 706 -27.64 -2.97 -27.98
C THR A 706 -26.27 -3.40 -27.48
N ARG A 707 -25.25 -3.33 -28.34
CA ARG A 707 -23.87 -3.72 -27.99
C ARG A 707 -23.30 -2.90 -26.84
N GLU A 708 -23.55 -1.60 -26.81
CA GLU A 708 -23.13 -0.73 -25.70
C GLU A 708 -23.87 -1.04 -24.39
N GLN A 709 -25.14 -1.43 -24.46
CA GLN A 709 -25.90 -1.85 -23.27
C GLN A 709 -25.40 -3.19 -22.74
N LEU A 710 -25.08 -4.14 -23.63
CA LEU A 710 -24.46 -5.40 -23.23
C LEU A 710 -23.11 -5.16 -22.54
N ALA A 711 -22.26 -4.30 -23.12
CA ALA A 711 -20.99 -3.89 -22.52
C ALA A 711 -21.19 -3.29 -21.14
N ALA A 712 -22.14 -2.36 -20.97
CA ALA A 712 -22.41 -1.72 -19.68
C ALA A 712 -22.89 -2.72 -18.61
N ILE A 713 -23.74 -3.68 -18.96
CA ILE A 713 -24.21 -4.71 -18.01
C ILE A 713 -23.06 -5.61 -17.58
N LEU A 714 -22.25 -6.10 -18.53
CA LEU A 714 -21.11 -6.95 -18.23
C LEU A 714 -20.02 -6.19 -17.44
N TYR A 715 -19.81 -4.91 -17.74
CA TYR A 715 -18.84 -4.07 -17.03
C TYR A 715 -19.26 -3.82 -15.58
N ARG A 716 -20.54 -3.50 -15.35
CA ARG A 716 -21.06 -3.34 -13.98
C ARG A 716 -21.06 -4.66 -13.21
N TYR A 717 -21.29 -5.78 -13.89
CA TYR A 717 -21.09 -7.09 -13.28
C TYR A 717 -19.62 -7.31 -12.90
N ALA A 718 -18.66 -6.98 -13.76
CA ALA A 718 -17.23 -7.00 -13.43
C ALA A 718 -16.89 -6.10 -12.23
N GLN A 719 -17.45 -4.88 -12.18
CA GLN A 719 -17.33 -3.98 -11.03
C GLN A 719 -17.90 -4.56 -9.73
N SER A 720 -19.03 -5.27 -9.81
CA SER A 720 -19.59 -5.99 -8.65
C SER A 720 -18.67 -7.12 -8.15
N LYS A 721 -17.73 -7.57 -8.98
CA LYS A 721 -16.68 -8.56 -8.65
C LYS A 721 -15.31 -7.92 -8.34
N GLY A 722 -15.25 -6.59 -8.19
CA GLY A 722 -14.02 -5.86 -7.86
C GLY A 722 -13.08 -5.60 -9.05
N GLN A 723 -13.53 -5.85 -10.28
CA GLN A 723 -12.78 -5.56 -11.50
C GLN A 723 -13.17 -4.19 -12.09
N GLY A 724 -12.34 -3.61 -12.95
CA GLY A 724 -12.62 -2.32 -13.61
C GLY A 724 -11.42 -1.37 -13.58
N PHE A 725 -11.64 -0.11 -13.93
CA PHE A 725 -10.61 0.92 -13.85
C PHE A 725 -10.45 1.47 -12.42
N THR A 726 -9.21 1.70 -11.98
CA THR A 726 -8.83 2.28 -10.68
C THR A 726 -8.13 3.65 -10.86
N GLY A 727 -8.86 4.66 -11.34
CA GLY A 727 -8.37 6.05 -11.46
C GLY A 727 -8.90 6.83 -12.66
N LEU A 728 -8.44 8.08 -12.85
CA LEU A 728 -8.79 8.93 -14.00
C LEU A 728 -8.00 8.51 -15.24
N TRP A 729 -8.63 7.74 -16.13
CA TRP A 729 -7.95 7.15 -17.29
C TRP A 729 -8.56 7.68 -18.60
N SER A 730 -7.74 7.95 -19.60
CA SER A 730 -8.18 8.26 -20.97
C SER A 730 -7.69 7.17 -21.93
N PHE A 731 -8.57 6.23 -22.27
CA PHE A 731 -8.33 5.24 -23.31
C PHE A 731 -9.03 5.69 -24.60
N GLN A 732 -8.28 5.83 -25.69
CA GLN A 732 -8.86 6.19 -26.97
C GLN A 732 -9.35 4.93 -27.69
N LEU A 733 -10.65 4.88 -28.02
CA LEU A 733 -11.22 3.84 -28.86
C LEU A 733 -10.82 4.08 -30.33
N ASP A 734 -9.90 3.26 -30.84
CA ASP A 734 -9.40 3.34 -32.23
C ASP A 734 -10.37 2.70 -33.25
N PHE A 735 -11.64 3.12 -33.21
CA PHE A 735 -12.67 2.68 -34.14
C PHE A 735 -13.30 3.88 -34.89
N PRO A 736 -13.63 3.73 -36.18
CA PRO A 736 -14.23 4.82 -36.97
C PRO A 736 -15.57 5.36 -36.43
N ASP A 737 -16.27 4.58 -35.61
CA ASP A 737 -17.55 4.91 -34.98
C ASP A 737 -17.46 5.03 -33.45
N ALA A 738 -16.26 5.25 -32.90
CA ALA A 738 -16.08 5.49 -31.47
C ALA A 738 -16.90 6.69 -30.96
N GLY A 739 -17.12 7.71 -31.81
CA GLY A 739 -17.96 8.87 -31.49
C GLY A 739 -19.47 8.58 -31.41
N ASP A 740 -19.92 7.40 -31.85
CA ASP A 740 -21.33 6.98 -31.73
C ASP A 740 -21.63 6.30 -30.37
N VAL A 741 -20.60 6.04 -29.57
CA VAL A 741 -20.73 5.49 -28.21
C VAL A 741 -21.33 6.56 -27.30
N SER A 742 -22.39 6.21 -26.58
CA SER A 742 -22.95 7.15 -25.59
C SER A 742 -21.97 7.39 -24.44
N ASP A 743 -21.96 8.62 -23.91
CA ASP A 743 -21.11 9.01 -22.77
C ASP A 743 -21.20 8.03 -21.59
N TRP A 744 -22.42 7.60 -21.23
CA TRP A 744 -22.65 6.64 -20.14
C TRP A 744 -22.11 5.23 -20.40
N ALA A 745 -21.85 4.88 -21.66
CA ALA A 745 -21.30 3.58 -22.07
C ALA A 745 -19.82 3.64 -22.43
N ASN A 746 -19.21 4.84 -22.48
CA ASN A 746 -17.86 5.04 -22.99
C ASN A 746 -16.82 4.26 -22.18
N GLU A 747 -16.92 4.33 -20.85
CA GLU A 747 -16.04 3.59 -19.94
C GLU A 747 -16.16 2.07 -20.13
N ALA A 748 -17.39 1.55 -20.13
CA ALA A 748 -17.65 0.13 -20.31
C ALA A 748 -17.17 -0.39 -21.68
N MET A 749 -17.41 0.38 -22.75
CA MET A 749 -16.94 0.04 -24.09
C MET A 749 -15.41 0.04 -24.17
N SER A 750 -14.76 1.02 -23.55
CA SER A 750 -13.30 1.11 -23.49
C SER A 750 -12.69 -0.07 -22.74
N TRP A 751 -13.23 -0.42 -21.58
CA TRP A 751 -12.77 -1.55 -20.79
C TRP A 751 -12.96 -2.88 -21.54
N MET A 752 -14.10 -3.07 -22.19
CA MET A 752 -14.40 -4.28 -22.95
C MET A 752 -13.52 -4.44 -24.20
N VAL A 753 -13.12 -3.34 -24.83
CA VAL A 753 -12.17 -3.35 -25.96
C VAL A 753 -10.76 -3.66 -25.47
N MET A 754 -10.31 -3.01 -24.39
CA MET A 754 -8.99 -3.22 -23.80
C MET A 754 -8.77 -4.68 -23.39
N ASN A 755 -9.78 -5.31 -22.79
CA ASN A 755 -9.73 -6.71 -22.35
C ASN A 755 -10.04 -7.72 -23.48
N GLY A 756 -10.12 -7.27 -24.74
CA GLY A 756 -10.36 -8.18 -25.87
C GLY A 756 -11.74 -8.84 -25.90
N VAL A 757 -12.68 -8.41 -25.06
CA VAL A 757 -14.07 -8.91 -25.06
C VAL A 757 -14.79 -8.44 -26.33
N ILE A 758 -14.62 -7.16 -26.70
CA ILE A 758 -15.15 -6.56 -27.94
C ILE A 758 -14.01 -6.31 -28.93
N ASN A 759 -13.99 -7.10 -30.01
CA ASN A 759 -13.00 -6.95 -31.10
C ASN A 759 -13.55 -6.15 -32.31
N GLY A 760 -14.73 -5.55 -32.17
CA GLY A 760 -15.46 -4.92 -33.27
C GLY A 760 -16.09 -5.92 -34.26
N LYS A 761 -16.89 -5.37 -35.18
CA LYS A 761 -17.57 -6.05 -36.28
C LYS A 761 -17.24 -5.29 -37.55
N ASP A 762 -16.58 -5.95 -38.51
CA ASP A 762 -16.12 -5.34 -39.76
C ASP A 762 -15.31 -4.04 -39.55
N GLY A 763 -14.47 -4.02 -38.50
CA GLY A 763 -13.64 -2.86 -38.13
C GLY A 763 -14.40 -1.71 -37.44
N ARG A 764 -15.62 -1.94 -36.95
CA ARG A 764 -16.48 -0.95 -36.26
C ARG A 764 -17.00 -1.47 -34.92
N LEU A 765 -17.31 -0.60 -33.97
CA LEU A 765 -17.92 -0.99 -32.68
C LEU A 765 -19.41 -1.29 -32.81
N VAL A 766 -20.11 -0.54 -33.66
CA VAL A 766 -21.56 -0.55 -33.87
C VAL A 766 -22.33 -0.44 -32.54
N PRO A 767 -22.07 0.58 -31.69
CA PRO A 767 -22.53 0.61 -30.30
C PRO A 767 -24.05 0.56 -30.15
N LYS A 768 -24.79 1.20 -31.06
CA LYS A 768 -26.27 1.22 -31.09
C LYS A 768 -26.90 0.00 -31.76
N GLY A 769 -26.11 -0.88 -32.37
CA GLY A 769 -26.61 -2.08 -33.04
C GLY A 769 -27.05 -3.14 -32.03
N SER A 770 -28.09 -3.90 -32.36
CA SER A 770 -28.52 -5.03 -31.53
C SER A 770 -27.48 -6.17 -31.55
N ALA A 771 -27.26 -6.81 -30.40
CA ALA A 771 -26.41 -7.99 -30.30
C ALA A 771 -27.20 -9.27 -30.65
N SER A 772 -26.65 -10.05 -31.57
CA SER A 772 -27.16 -11.39 -31.88
C SER A 772 -26.76 -12.40 -30.79
N ARG A 773 -27.40 -13.58 -30.81
CA ARG A 773 -27.10 -14.70 -29.90
C ARG A 773 -25.67 -15.21 -30.08
N ALA A 774 -25.16 -15.28 -31.32
CA ALA A 774 -23.78 -15.64 -31.61
C ALA A 774 -22.78 -14.61 -31.06
N GLU A 775 -23.03 -13.31 -31.28
CA GLU A 775 -22.18 -12.25 -30.75
C GLU A 775 -22.19 -12.23 -29.21
N THR A 776 -23.36 -12.48 -28.61
CA THR A 776 -23.49 -12.60 -27.15
C THR A 776 -22.70 -13.80 -26.63
N ALA A 777 -22.81 -14.97 -27.26
CA ALA A 777 -22.09 -16.17 -26.85
C ALA A 777 -20.57 -15.98 -26.94
N ALA A 778 -20.08 -15.36 -28.02
CA ALA A 778 -18.67 -15.05 -28.18
C ALA A 778 -18.17 -14.03 -27.14
N MET A 779 -18.95 -12.98 -26.85
CA MET A 779 -18.60 -11.99 -25.82
C MET A 779 -18.61 -12.62 -24.42
N LEU A 780 -19.61 -13.45 -24.09
CA LEU A 780 -19.68 -14.14 -22.79
C LEU A 780 -18.52 -15.12 -22.59
N MET A 781 -18.16 -15.89 -23.61
CA MET A 781 -17.00 -16.78 -23.53
C MET A 781 -15.73 -15.99 -23.20
N ARG A 782 -15.43 -14.93 -23.97
CA ARG A 782 -14.24 -14.11 -23.73
C ARG A 782 -14.26 -13.43 -22.37
N PHE A 783 -15.42 -12.91 -21.97
CA PHE A 783 -15.61 -12.24 -20.69
C PHE A 783 -15.41 -13.18 -19.49
N LEU A 784 -15.88 -14.42 -19.57
CA LEU A 784 -15.77 -15.41 -18.49
C LEU A 784 -14.44 -16.17 -18.47
N THR A 785 -13.56 -15.90 -19.44
CA THR A 785 -12.20 -16.42 -19.50
C THR A 785 -11.15 -15.31 -19.39
N LEU A 786 -11.57 -14.09 -19.02
CA LEU A 786 -10.66 -13.07 -18.50
C LEU A 786 -10.06 -13.56 -17.19
#